data_AF-A0A3C0KA78-F1
#
_entry.id   AF-A0A3C0KA78-F1
#
_cell.length_a   1.000
_cell.length_b   1.000
_cell.length_c   1.000
_cell.angle_alpha   90.00
_cell.angle_beta   90.00
_cell.angle_gamma   90.00
#
_symmetry.space_group_name_H-M   'P 1'
#
loop_
_entity.id
_entity.type
_entity.pdbx_description
1 polymer ?
#
loop_
_entity_poly.entity_id
_entity_poly.type
_entity_poly.pdbx_seq_one_letter_code
_entity_poly.pdbx_strand_id
1 'polypeptide(L)'
;EAIHVKRRGRGVIVSHQTPAFAPAGLSDDFVKINDLIREYQSLDSGLVKDSNRQRIIGQALKMNMHKDMGWQVADLERDVDKFLRDIEDYLEDLASAMQPLGLHTLGRDAERAHLISNVMQMLGQPLYELTGVNNAKAAFKGDYQALQQTRPYRFVEDYVFSDRPLDELADTRLRALALRGRQFRADLRAAWEIEGVSRGLSARWIDPSYGGDPIRNPDALHTGRNMYGFDPGRVPTRAAYEAGRQAVQQLITSYQATHGKFPEKLAFSMWSTETMRHLGMLEAQVLYAMGVRPRWDEGGRVVGMEVIAPAELGRPRIDVVISLTGLYRDQFPNVMERFNEAVVMLAALQEDGQPNFIKANTERIQAALLAQGVQPEDAHEFALTRVFGNESGDYSTKLTDASLASDTWDEGDGKLERLYLSRMSWAYGPNTANWSRKLSDGQGREINAYAEHLRGTSAAVFSRSSNLRGLLDTDHPFEYLGGISQAVKFLDGQNPPLYISNMRDPNKARLETAERFMATELRAVYQHPNWIQEMQKEGYAGTLQMLNTVNNFWGWQVMDRHVVRDDQWQAFHDTYVKDRYRLGLRAWFEQSNPTALAQVAERMLEAIRKDYWKADEQTRRELVQVYQEVAAKHDVFTANEAFKAYVKTLAQGFGLAGQAPAARASAPSAAPKPMAARPPDEPREPPSAPEPPTVRGQTLHEVRHDATVRQLIWIYGWIAAGIVLAGMLFQAWRMRRAARLTPPVATKAPS
;
A
#
# COMPACT_ATOMS: atom_id res chain seq x y z
N GLU A 1 0.84 -11.78 3.87
CA GLU A 1 1.85 -12.52 3.05
C GLU A 1 2.80 -13.37 3.89
N ALA A 2 3.49 -12.83 4.90
CA ALA A 2 4.47 -13.60 5.70
C ALA A 2 3.94 -14.93 6.29
N ILE A 3 2.72 -14.92 6.83
CA ILE A 3 2.06 -16.12 7.37
C ILE A 3 1.80 -17.18 6.28
N HIS A 4 1.52 -16.74 5.06
CA HIS A 4 1.31 -17.65 3.93
C HIS A 4 2.62 -18.35 3.55
N VAL A 5 3.74 -17.62 3.49
CA VAL A 5 5.08 -18.20 3.26
C VAL A 5 5.44 -19.21 4.36
N LYS A 6 5.10 -18.94 5.62
CA LYS A 6 5.30 -19.90 6.72
C LYS A 6 4.52 -21.20 6.51
N ARG A 7 3.22 -21.10 6.20
CA ARG A 7 2.32 -22.26 6.12
C ARG A 7 2.51 -23.07 4.84
N ARG A 8 2.75 -22.41 3.70
CA ARG A 8 2.85 -23.06 2.38
C ARG A 8 4.29 -23.28 1.93
N GLY A 9 5.19 -22.36 2.24
CA GLY A 9 6.60 -22.41 1.85
C GLY A 9 7.55 -22.91 2.93
N ARG A 10 7.06 -23.20 4.14
CA ARG A 10 7.87 -23.55 5.33
C ARG A 10 8.97 -22.50 5.62
N GLY A 11 8.74 -21.25 5.23
CA GLY A 11 9.74 -20.21 5.34
C GLY A 11 9.94 -19.73 6.78
N VAL A 12 11.20 -19.52 7.16
CA VAL A 12 11.56 -18.72 8.33
C VAL A 12 11.57 -17.27 7.89
N ILE A 13 10.74 -16.44 8.54
CA ILE A 13 10.61 -15.04 8.17
C ILE A 13 11.61 -14.24 8.98
N VAL A 14 12.34 -13.35 8.32
CA VAL A 14 13.14 -12.32 8.98
C VAL A 14 12.51 -10.99 8.60
N SER A 15 11.87 -10.33 9.56
CA SER A 15 11.29 -9.00 9.33
C SER A 15 12.39 -7.99 8.98
N HIS A 16 12.04 -7.02 8.16
CA HIS A 16 12.88 -5.88 7.83
C HIS A 16 12.07 -4.60 8.05
N GLN A 17 12.77 -3.47 8.14
CA GLN A 17 12.15 -2.15 8.25
C GLN A 17 11.36 -1.84 6.99
N THR A 18 10.31 -1.05 7.17
CA THR A 18 9.75 -0.27 6.07
C THR A 18 10.70 0.89 5.75
N PRO A 19 10.52 1.61 4.62
CA PRO A 19 11.13 2.92 4.48
C PRO A 19 10.77 3.81 5.68
N ALA A 20 11.64 4.78 5.97
CA ALA A 20 11.32 5.82 6.95
C ALA A 20 10.20 6.72 6.41
N PHE A 21 9.54 7.47 7.30
CA PHE A 21 8.45 8.36 6.92
C PHE A 21 8.75 9.80 7.31
N ALA A 22 8.04 10.72 6.65
CA ALA A 22 7.85 12.11 7.10
C ALA A 22 6.39 12.55 6.89
N PRO A 23 5.92 13.57 7.62
CA PRO A 23 4.80 14.37 7.15
C PRO A 23 5.14 14.88 5.74
N ALA A 24 4.21 14.75 4.80
CA ALA A 24 4.43 15.16 3.41
C ALA A 24 4.78 16.64 3.28
N GLY A 25 4.21 17.49 4.15
CA GLY A 25 4.27 18.94 4.02
C GLY A 25 3.49 19.42 2.79
N LEU A 26 3.57 20.71 2.50
CA LEU A 26 2.97 21.28 1.28
C LEU A 26 4.05 21.55 0.23
N SER A 27 3.75 21.24 -1.03
CA SER A 27 4.54 21.72 -2.16
C SER A 27 4.25 23.20 -2.45
N ASP A 28 5.13 23.86 -3.20
CA ASP A 28 5.11 25.31 -3.44
C ASP A 28 3.73 25.88 -3.82
N ASP A 29 2.97 25.18 -4.66
CA ASP A 29 1.66 25.66 -5.10
C ASP A 29 0.61 25.60 -3.99
N PHE A 30 0.70 24.61 -3.09
CA PHE A 30 -0.16 24.50 -1.92
C PHE A 30 0.26 25.47 -0.81
N VAL A 31 1.55 25.78 -0.67
CA VAL A 31 2.03 26.84 0.24
C VAL A 31 1.43 28.19 -0.17
N LYS A 32 1.47 28.54 -1.46
CA LYS A 32 0.90 29.81 -1.97
C LYS A 32 -0.58 29.97 -1.63
N ILE A 33 -1.40 28.94 -1.85
CA ILE A 33 -2.83 29.04 -1.53
C ILE A 33 -3.08 29.08 -0.03
N ASN A 34 -2.31 28.35 0.78
CA ASN A 34 -2.36 28.43 2.24
C ASN A 34 -2.02 29.83 2.76
N ASP A 35 -1.02 30.49 2.17
CA ASP A 35 -0.65 31.86 2.53
C ASP A 35 -1.74 32.87 2.15
N LEU A 36 -2.35 32.70 0.96
CA LEU A 36 -3.51 33.52 0.54
C LEU A 36 -4.70 33.37 1.50
N ILE A 37 -4.98 32.16 1.99
CA ILE A 37 -6.06 31.92 2.96
C ILE A 37 -5.75 32.61 4.29
N ARG A 38 -4.51 32.52 4.78
CA ARG A 38 -4.09 33.22 6.00
C ARG A 38 -4.21 34.75 5.85
N GLU A 39 -3.82 35.29 4.70
CA GLU A 39 -3.98 36.71 4.39
C GLU A 39 -5.47 37.10 4.31
N TYR A 40 -6.32 36.26 3.72
CA TYR A 40 -7.77 36.49 3.68
C TYR A 40 -8.39 36.54 5.07
N GLN A 41 -7.98 35.64 5.97
CA GLN A 41 -8.50 35.54 7.33
C GLN A 41 -8.01 36.65 8.27
N SER A 42 -6.83 37.24 8.02
CA SER A 42 -6.32 38.34 8.83
C SER A 42 -7.01 39.68 8.53
N LEU A 43 -7.83 39.74 7.48
CA LEU A 43 -8.55 40.93 7.05
C LEU A 43 -10.01 40.85 7.52
N ASP A 44 -10.54 41.94 8.09
CA ASP A 44 -11.95 42.00 8.50
C ASP A 44 -12.88 42.24 7.29
N SER A 45 -12.58 43.23 6.45
CA SER A 45 -13.35 43.59 5.24
C SER A 45 -12.52 44.40 4.25
N GLY A 46 -13.04 44.63 3.03
CA GLY A 46 -12.47 45.54 2.03
C GLY A 46 -11.92 44.89 0.76
N LEU A 47 -11.48 45.73 -0.19
CA LEU A 47 -11.07 45.32 -1.53
C LEU A 47 -9.95 44.26 -1.56
N VAL A 48 -9.04 44.31 -0.58
CA VAL A 48 -7.94 43.33 -0.47
C VAL A 48 -8.51 41.94 -0.13
N LYS A 49 -9.47 41.87 0.79
CA LYS A 49 -10.14 40.62 1.16
C LYS A 49 -10.93 40.04 -0.01
N ASP A 50 -11.62 40.88 -0.78
CA ASP A 50 -12.33 40.47 -1.99
C ASP A 50 -11.37 39.96 -3.09
N SER A 51 -10.26 40.65 -3.31
CA SER A 51 -9.20 40.23 -4.23
C SER A 51 -8.60 38.89 -3.82
N ASN A 52 -8.30 38.70 -2.53
CA ASN A 52 -7.74 37.45 -2.02
C ASN A 52 -8.73 36.30 -2.16
N ARG A 53 -10.02 36.52 -1.90
CA ARG A 53 -11.08 35.54 -2.19
C ARG A 53 -11.04 35.07 -3.65
N GLN A 54 -11.04 36.00 -4.60
CA GLN A 54 -11.00 35.67 -6.03
C GLN A 54 -9.72 34.92 -6.42
N ARG A 55 -8.57 35.29 -5.84
CA ARG A 55 -7.30 34.59 -6.06
C ARG A 55 -7.32 33.18 -5.51
N ILE A 56 -7.86 32.96 -4.30
CA ILE A 56 -8.00 31.63 -3.69
C ILE A 56 -8.88 30.75 -4.58
N ILE A 57 -10.06 31.23 -4.98
CA ILE A 57 -10.98 30.49 -5.86
C ILE A 57 -10.31 30.20 -7.20
N GLY A 58 -9.70 31.19 -7.84
CA GLY A 58 -9.01 31.03 -9.12
C GLY A 58 -7.86 30.01 -9.05
N GLN A 59 -7.09 30.02 -7.96
CA GLN A 59 -6.01 29.06 -7.74
C GLN A 59 -6.55 27.65 -7.45
N ALA A 60 -7.58 27.51 -6.61
CA ALA A 60 -8.23 26.24 -6.33
C ALA A 60 -8.87 25.61 -7.58
N LEU A 61 -9.41 26.44 -8.49
CA LEU A 61 -9.89 26.00 -9.80
C LEU A 61 -8.75 25.53 -10.70
N LYS A 62 -7.69 26.35 -10.83
CA LYS A 62 -6.51 26.01 -11.64
C LYS A 62 -5.83 24.72 -11.19
N MET A 63 -5.78 24.49 -9.88
CA MET A 63 -5.17 23.31 -9.27
C MET A 63 -6.14 22.13 -9.19
N ASN A 64 -7.40 22.26 -9.63
CA ASN A 64 -8.46 21.25 -9.51
C ASN A 64 -8.79 20.80 -8.08
N MET A 65 -8.50 21.62 -7.06
CA MET A 65 -8.77 21.29 -5.65
C MET A 65 -10.27 21.15 -5.35
N HIS A 66 -11.11 21.95 -6.01
CA HIS A 66 -12.56 21.82 -5.92
C HIS A 66 -13.05 20.41 -6.30
N LYS A 67 -12.45 19.78 -7.31
CA LYS A 67 -12.79 18.40 -7.72
C LYS A 67 -12.37 17.37 -6.68
N ASP A 68 -11.24 17.55 -6.02
CA ASP A 68 -10.77 16.63 -4.98
C ASP A 68 -11.69 16.58 -3.77
N MET A 69 -12.33 17.72 -3.47
CA MET A 69 -13.25 17.88 -2.36
C MET A 69 -14.73 17.73 -2.76
N GLY A 70 -15.02 17.51 -4.05
CA GLY A 70 -16.39 17.34 -4.56
C GLY A 70 -17.22 18.63 -4.66
N TRP A 71 -16.58 19.80 -4.71
CA TRP A 71 -17.25 21.09 -4.85
C TRP A 71 -17.61 21.41 -6.30
N GLN A 72 -18.84 21.90 -6.52
CA GLN A 72 -19.26 22.46 -7.80
C GLN A 72 -18.77 23.90 -7.94
N VAL A 73 -18.36 24.29 -9.16
CA VAL A 73 -17.81 25.63 -9.45
C VAL A 73 -18.79 26.74 -9.05
N ALA A 74 -20.09 26.55 -9.28
CA ALA A 74 -21.13 27.52 -8.95
C ALA A 74 -21.28 27.76 -7.43
N ASP A 75 -20.84 26.81 -6.60
CA ASP A 75 -21.01 26.87 -5.15
C ASP A 75 -19.81 27.52 -4.44
N LEU A 76 -18.67 27.65 -5.12
CA LEU A 76 -17.44 28.19 -4.54
C LEU A 76 -17.58 29.62 -4.02
N GLU A 77 -18.30 30.46 -4.76
CA GLU A 77 -18.60 31.83 -4.33
C GLU A 77 -19.82 31.91 -3.42
N ARG A 78 -20.81 31.03 -3.63
CA ARG A 78 -22.08 31.04 -2.90
C ARG A 78 -21.90 30.68 -1.42
N ASP A 79 -21.00 29.73 -1.13
CA ASP A 79 -20.72 29.24 0.22
C ASP A 79 -19.21 29.31 0.51
N VAL A 80 -18.64 30.48 0.24
CA VAL A 80 -17.18 30.69 0.31
C VAL A 80 -16.59 30.38 1.67
N ASP A 81 -17.29 30.72 2.76
CA ASP A 81 -16.76 30.48 4.11
C ASP A 81 -16.66 28.98 4.42
N LYS A 82 -17.61 28.18 3.94
CA LYS A 82 -17.52 26.72 4.05
C LYS A 82 -16.44 26.16 3.13
N PHE A 83 -16.38 26.64 1.89
CA PHE A 83 -15.34 26.22 0.94
C PHE A 83 -13.93 26.50 1.47
N LEU A 84 -13.70 27.66 2.09
CA LEU A 84 -12.41 28.01 2.69
C LEU A 84 -12.05 27.08 3.86
N ARG A 85 -13.00 26.77 4.75
CA ARG A 85 -12.79 25.78 5.82
C ARG A 85 -12.44 24.41 5.26
N ASP A 86 -13.17 23.95 4.24
CA ASP A 86 -12.90 22.66 3.60
C ASP A 86 -11.52 22.62 2.91
N ILE A 87 -11.08 23.73 2.28
CA ILE A 87 -9.72 23.84 1.73
C ILE A 87 -8.69 23.75 2.86
N GLU A 88 -8.88 24.45 3.97
CA GLU A 88 -7.94 24.40 5.10
C GLU A 88 -7.80 22.99 5.66
N ASP A 89 -8.92 22.31 5.88
CA ASP A 89 -8.95 20.91 6.32
C ASP A 89 -8.26 19.99 5.29
N TYR A 90 -8.45 20.26 4.00
CA TYR A 90 -7.79 19.51 2.94
C TYR A 90 -6.27 19.74 2.90
N LEU A 91 -5.80 20.98 3.04
CA LEU A 91 -4.37 21.29 3.16
C LEU A 91 -3.77 20.68 4.41
N GLU A 92 -4.52 20.62 5.52
CA GLU A 92 -4.15 19.92 6.75
C GLU A 92 -3.97 18.42 6.53
N ASP A 93 -4.91 17.79 5.83
CA ASP A 93 -4.82 16.38 5.47
C ASP A 93 -3.63 16.10 4.53
N LEU A 94 -3.38 16.96 3.54
CA LEU A 94 -2.22 16.83 2.64
C LEU A 94 -0.90 16.95 3.40
N ALA A 95 -0.75 18.02 4.20
CA ALA A 95 0.48 18.32 4.92
C ALA A 95 0.86 17.26 5.95
N SER A 96 -0.14 16.68 6.62
CA SER A 96 0.04 15.68 7.67
C SER A 96 0.01 14.23 7.17
N ALA A 97 -0.27 14.01 5.88
CA ALA A 97 -0.20 12.68 5.29
C ALA A 97 1.21 12.11 5.45
N MET A 98 1.30 10.85 5.87
CA MET A 98 2.58 10.17 6.03
C MET A 98 3.11 9.76 4.66
N GLN A 99 4.25 10.34 4.28
CA GLN A 99 4.95 10.05 3.04
C GLN A 99 6.11 9.09 3.32
N PRO A 100 6.19 7.93 2.64
CA PRO A 100 7.38 7.07 2.69
C PRO A 100 8.56 7.76 1.99
N LEU A 101 9.74 7.68 2.59
CA LEU A 101 10.97 8.29 2.10
C LEU A 101 11.87 7.19 1.55
N GLY A 102 11.88 7.04 0.23
CA GLY A 102 12.74 6.07 -0.45
C GLY A 102 12.23 4.63 -0.31
N LEU A 103 13.16 3.69 -0.44
CA LEU A 103 12.95 2.27 -0.27
C LEU A 103 13.86 1.76 0.86
N HIS A 104 13.50 0.62 1.45
CA HIS A 104 14.35 0.00 2.47
C HIS A 104 15.42 -0.88 1.81
N THR A 105 16.67 -0.73 2.26
CA THR A 105 17.77 -1.64 1.91
C THR A 105 18.09 -2.51 3.12
N LEU A 106 17.97 -3.83 2.95
CA LEU A 106 18.20 -4.81 4.03
C LEU A 106 19.55 -4.57 4.72
N GLY A 107 19.52 -4.41 6.04
CA GLY A 107 20.72 -4.21 6.86
C GLY A 107 21.34 -2.82 6.82
N ARG A 108 20.73 -1.87 6.09
CA ARG A 108 21.22 -0.49 5.99
C ARG A 108 20.23 0.47 6.65
N ASP A 109 20.75 1.27 7.58
CA ASP A 109 19.97 2.33 8.21
C ASP A 109 19.53 3.36 7.16
N ALA A 110 18.31 3.88 7.31
CA ALA A 110 17.85 5.03 6.55
C ALA A 110 18.72 6.27 6.84
N GLU A 111 18.65 7.30 5.99
CA GLU A 111 19.39 8.54 6.22
C GLU A 111 19.04 9.13 7.59
N ARG A 112 20.03 9.75 8.25
CA ARG A 112 19.86 10.28 9.61
C ARG A 112 18.66 11.22 9.72
N ALA A 113 18.46 12.08 8.73
CA ALA A 113 17.33 13.02 8.70
C ALA A 113 15.98 12.30 8.63
N HIS A 114 15.89 11.21 7.86
CA HIS A 114 14.69 10.39 7.78
C HIS A 114 14.43 9.64 9.08
N LEU A 115 15.46 9.10 9.74
CA LEU A 115 15.32 8.46 11.04
C LEU A 115 14.84 9.43 12.13
N ILE A 116 15.34 10.68 12.12
CA ILE A 116 14.86 11.75 13.02
C ILE A 116 13.37 11.99 12.79
N SER A 117 12.96 12.15 11.53
CA SER A 117 11.56 12.34 11.16
C SER A 117 10.67 11.13 11.56
N ASN A 118 11.17 9.92 11.39
CA ASN A 118 10.45 8.70 11.76
C ASN A 118 10.23 8.63 13.28
N VAL A 119 11.30 8.85 14.07
CA VAL A 119 11.20 8.88 15.54
C VAL A 119 10.31 10.01 16.03
N MET A 120 10.36 11.19 15.39
CA MET A 120 9.46 12.30 15.69
C MET A 120 7.98 11.88 15.54
N GLN A 121 7.63 11.18 14.47
CA GLN A 121 6.27 10.69 14.25
C GLN A 121 5.87 9.56 15.22
N MET A 122 6.80 8.67 15.57
CA MET A 122 6.56 7.64 16.59
C MET A 122 6.32 8.22 17.99
N LEU A 123 6.96 9.36 18.31
CA LEU A 123 6.69 10.10 19.55
C LEU A 123 5.35 10.83 19.51
N GLY A 124 4.92 11.23 18.30
CA GLY A 124 3.55 11.64 17.99
C GLY A 124 3.07 12.89 18.73
N GLN A 125 1.74 12.97 18.94
CA GLN A 125 1.05 14.12 19.50
C GLN A 125 1.63 14.66 20.82
N PRO A 126 2.04 13.82 21.80
CA PRO A 126 2.66 14.32 23.03
C PRO A 126 3.91 15.18 22.79
N LEU A 127 4.73 14.84 21.79
CA LEU A 127 5.91 15.63 21.44
C LEU A 127 5.50 16.97 20.82
N TYR A 128 4.52 16.95 19.94
CA TYR A 128 4.04 18.15 19.26
C TYR A 128 3.53 19.17 20.29
N GLU A 129 2.64 18.76 21.19
CA GLU A 129 2.08 19.64 22.22
C GLU A 129 3.17 20.27 23.11
N LEU A 130 4.11 19.45 23.59
CA LEU A 130 5.17 19.92 24.50
C LEU A 130 6.23 20.80 23.83
N THR A 131 6.34 20.74 22.50
CA THR A 131 7.23 21.63 21.72
C THR A 131 6.51 22.87 21.21
N GLY A 132 5.26 23.10 21.64
CA GLY A 132 4.45 24.28 21.32
C GLY A 132 3.69 24.17 20.00
N VAL A 133 3.46 22.95 19.52
CA VAL A 133 2.65 22.65 18.33
C VAL A 133 1.26 22.21 18.79
N ASN A 134 0.32 23.17 18.84
CA ASN A 134 -1.03 22.93 19.37
C ASN A 134 -1.94 22.10 18.43
N ASN A 135 -1.69 22.14 17.12
CA ASN A 135 -2.37 21.29 16.13
C ASN A 135 -1.32 20.66 15.20
N ALA A 136 -1.11 19.35 15.32
CA ALA A 136 -0.15 18.60 14.50
C ALA A 136 -0.46 18.65 13.00
N LYS A 137 -1.74 18.72 12.61
CA LYS A 137 -2.10 18.86 11.20
C LYS A 137 -1.74 20.25 10.66
N ALA A 138 -1.95 21.29 11.47
CA ALA A 138 -1.56 22.65 11.12
C ALA A 138 -0.04 22.86 11.12
N ALA A 139 0.69 22.08 11.93
CA ALA A 139 2.13 22.20 12.15
C ALA A 139 2.96 22.07 10.87
N PHE A 140 2.49 21.23 9.95
CA PHE A 140 3.20 20.86 8.74
C PHE A 140 2.64 21.53 7.49
N LYS A 141 1.68 22.47 7.61
CA LYS A 141 1.13 23.26 6.48
C LYS A 141 2.11 24.28 5.89
N GLY A 142 3.37 24.20 6.27
CA GLY A 142 4.44 24.96 5.65
C GLY A 142 5.05 24.21 4.47
N ASP A 143 6.06 24.84 3.88
CA ASP A 143 6.94 24.18 2.92
C ASP A 143 7.53 22.90 3.52
N TYR A 144 7.43 21.79 2.79
CA TYR A 144 7.99 20.51 3.17
C TYR A 144 9.50 20.58 3.47
N GLN A 145 10.23 21.50 2.83
CA GLN A 145 11.67 21.71 3.05
C GLN A 145 11.97 22.28 4.45
N ALA A 146 10.98 22.92 5.09
CA ALA A 146 11.12 23.49 6.42
C ALA A 146 10.92 22.47 7.56
N LEU A 147 10.62 21.20 7.26
CA LEU A 147 10.38 20.16 8.27
C LEU A 147 11.50 20.10 9.32
N GLN A 148 12.76 20.15 8.87
CA GLN A 148 13.92 20.08 9.75
C GLN A 148 14.05 21.29 10.69
N GLN A 149 13.40 22.42 10.37
CA GLN A 149 13.42 23.63 11.18
C GLN A 149 12.34 23.62 12.26
N THR A 150 11.40 22.68 12.21
CA THR A 150 10.32 22.58 13.19
C THR A 150 10.88 22.23 14.58
N ARG A 151 10.27 22.80 15.62
CA ARG A 151 10.63 22.52 17.02
C ARG A 151 10.59 21.03 17.37
N PRO A 152 9.58 20.23 16.99
CA PRO A 152 9.60 18.79 17.27
C PRO A 152 10.74 18.05 16.57
N TYR A 153 11.08 18.41 15.32
CA TYR A 153 12.24 17.80 14.63
C TYR A 153 13.55 18.14 15.36
N ARG A 154 13.79 19.43 15.65
CA ARG A 154 15.00 19.88 16.35
C ARG A 154 15.13 19.27 17.73
N PHE A 155 14.03 19.10 18.46
CA PHE A 155 14.04 18.39 19.73
C PHE A 155 14.58 16.95 19.59
N VAL A 156 14.10 16.20 18.59
CA VAL A 156 14.56 14.82 18.35
C VAL A 156 16.02 14.81 17.90
N GLU A 157 16.41 15.72 17.03
CA GLU A 157 17.81 15.86 16.61
C GLU A 157 18.74 16.13 17.82
N ASP A 158 18.39 17.11 18.65
CA ASP A 158 19.24 17.64 19.72
C ASP A 158 19.28 16.76 20.97
N TYR A 159 18.21 16.00 21.27
CA TYR A 159 18.13 15.22 22.51
C TYR A 159 18.08 13.70 22.28
N VAL A 160 17.64 13.23 21.11
CA VAL A 160 17.54 11.80 20.79
C VAL A 160 18.71 11.31 19.92
N PHE A 161 19.11 12.10 18.93
CA PHE A 161 20.18 11.75 17.98
C PHE A 161 21.53 12.39 18.31
N SER A 162 21.67 12.95 19.52
CA SER A 162 22.93 13.49 20.06
C SER A 162 23.31 12.80 21.38
N ASP A 163 24.52 13.05 21.86
CA ASP A 163 25.01 12.59 23.17
C ASP A 163 24.72 13.59 24.30
N ARG A 164 23.86 14.59 24.05
CA ARG A 164 23.52 15.62 25.03
C ARG A 164 22.92 15.00 26.30
N PRO A 165 23.34 15.41 27.51
CA PRO A 165 22.73 14.93 28.74
C PRO A 165 21.24 15.29 28.84
N LEU A 166 20.39 14.32 29.22
CA LEU A 166 18.94 14.51 29.28
C LEU A 166 18.47 15.18 30.57
N ASP A 167 19.33 15.27 31.57
CA ASP A 167 19.12 16.05 32.80
C ASP A 167 19.12 17.56 32.54
N GLU A 168 19.66 18.03 31.42
CA GLU A 168 19.50 19.41 30.95
C GLU A 168 18.05 19.76 30.56
N LEU A 169 17.19 18.77 30.32
CA LEU A 169 15.76 18.99 30.09
C LEU A 169 15.04 19.20 31.43
N ALA A 170 14.71 20.46 31.72
CA ALA A 170 13.95 20.82 32.91
C ALA A 170 12.52 20.22 32.91
N ASP A 171 11.85 20.14 31.75
CA ASP A 171 10.52 19.51 31.64
C ASP A 171 10.67 17.98 31.71
N THR A 172 10.11 17.40 32.77
CA THR A 172 10.18 15.96 33.04
C THR A 172 9.47 15.11 31.98
N ARG A 173 8.46 15.66 31.31
CA ARG A 173 7.71 15.00 30.24
C ARG A 173 8.52 14.99 28.94
N LEU A 174 9.16 16.11 28.58
CA LEU A 174 10.09 16.15 27.45
C LEU A 174 11.27 15.20 27.69
N ARG A 175 11.80 15.15 28.90
CA ARG A 175 12.86 14.18 29.27
C ARG A 175 12.40 12.73 29.09
N ALA A 176 11.17 12.38 29.48
CA ALA A 176 10.60 11.06 29.26
C ALA A 176 10.45 10.74 27.76
N LEU A 177 10.03 11.71 26.95
CA LEU A 177 9.94 11.55 25.49
C LEU A 177 11.32 11.38 24.85
N ALA A 178 12.35 12.12 25.31
CA ALA A 178 13.71 11.95 24.80
C ALA A 178 14.28 10.55 25.12
N LEU A 179 14.03 10.04 26.34
CA LEU A 179 14.38 8.66 26.71
C LEU A 179 13.70 7.64 25.80
N ARG A 180 12.38 7.78 25.58
CA ARG A 180 11.63 6.92 24.67
C ARG A 180 12.13 7.02 23.23
N GLY A 181 12.45 8.23 22.77
CA GLY A 181 13.03 8.46 21.44
C GLY A 181 14.37 7.76 21.26
N ARG A 182 15.24 7.76 22.28
CA ARG A 182 16.53 7.04 22.24
C ARG A 182 16.33 5.53 22.14
N GLN A 183 15.31 5.00 22.81
CA GLN A 183 14.91 3.60 22.66
C GLN A 183 14.46 3.30 21.23
N PHE A 184 13.53 4.10 20.67
CA PHE A 184 13.10 3.94 19.28
C PHE A 184 14.25 4.02 18.27
N ARG A 185 15.18 4.97 18.44
CA ARG A 185 16.39 5.06 17.62
C ARG A 185 17.21 3.76 17.68
N ALA A 186 17.36 3.14 18.85
CA ALA A 186 18.09 1.88 18.99
C ALA A 186 17.35 0.70 18.33
N ASP A 187 16.02 0.66 18.45
CA ASP A 187 15.19 -0.41 17.90
C ASP A 187 15.02 -0.33 16.37
N LEU A 188 15.16 0.88 15.80
CA LEU A 188 15.11 1.11 14.35
C LEU A 188 16.39 0.70 13.59
N ARG A 189 17.46 0.31 14.29
CA ARG A 189 18.73 -0.06 13.64
C ARG A 189 18.54 -1.24 12.69
N ALA A 190 18.88 -1.08 11.42
CA ALA A 190 18.77 -2.14 10.43
C ALA A 190 19.76 -3.29 10.66
N ALA A 191 20.79 -3.09 11.49
CA ALA A 191 21.74 -4.14 11.88
C ALA A 191 21.07 -5.39 12.47
N TRP A 192 19.90 -5.22 13.13
CA TRP A 192 19.10 -6.34 13.65
C TRP A 192 18.65 -7.32 12.54
N GLU A 193 18.47 -6.83 11.32
CA GLU A 193 18.02 -7.64 10.18
C GLU A 193 19.11 -8.59 9.72
N ILE A 194 20.34 -8.11 9.59
CA ILE A 194 21.50 -8.94 9.24
C ILE A 194 21.78 -9.96 10.33
N GLU A 195 21.62 -9.58 11.59
CA GLU A 195 21.70 -10.53 12.70
C GLU A 195 20.62 -11.62 12.58
N GLY A 196 19.36 -11.25 12.31
CA GLY A 196 18.26 -12.18 12.09
C GLY A 196 18.53 -13.16 10.93
N VAL A 197 19.00 -12.65 9.79
CA VAL A 197 19.40 -13.48 8.64
C VAL A 197 20.55 -14.41 9.00
N SER A 198 21.60 -13.89 9.64
CA SER A 198 22.77 -14.68 10.06
C SER A 198 22.39 -15.80 11.03
N ARG A 199 21.53 -15.51 12.02
CA ARG A 199 20.97 -16.52 12.94
C ARG A 199 20.18 -17.58 12.18
N GLY A 200 19.31 -17.18 11.25
CA GLY A 200 18.52 -18.10 10.42
C GLY A 200 19.38 -19.03 9.59
N LEU A 201 20.38 -18.50 8.89
CA LEU A 201 21.34 -19.29 8.10
C LEU A 201 22.20 -20.21 8.97
N SER A 202 22.45 -19.82 10.22
CA SER A 202 23.17 -20.63 11.21
C SER A 202 22.29 -21.64 11.94
N ALA A 203 21.04 -21.87 11.48
CA ALA A 203 20.06 -22.74 12.11
C ALA A 203 19.79 -22.41 13.59
N ARG A 204 19.86 -21.13 13.96
CA ARG A 204 19.58 -20.64 15.31
C ARG A 204 18.15 -20.11 15.44
N TRP A 205 17.68 -20.05 16.68
CA TRP A 205 16.41 -19.44 17.02
C TRP A 205 16.38 -17.96 16.64
N ILE A 206 15.28 -17.54 16.01
CA ILE A 206 14.95 -16.14 15.71
C ILE A 206 13.71 -15.78 16.50
N ASP A 207 13.82 -14.74 17.32
CA ASP A 207 12.75 -14.34 18.22
C ASP A 207 11.48 -13.97 17.46
N PRO A 208 10.30 -14.36 17.97
CA PRO A 208 9.04 -14.04 17.35
C PRO A 208 8.69 -12.56 17.50
N SER A 209 7.94 -12.01 16.55
CA SER A 209 7.39 -10.66 16.60
C SER A 209 6.05 -10.61 15.89
N TYR A 210 5.21 -9.64 16.17
CA TYR A 210 4.14 -9.31 15.24
C TYR A 210 4.66 -8.29 14.20
N GLY A 211 3.98 -8.20 13.05
CA GLY A 211 4.31 -7.21 12.02
C GLY A 211 3.52 -5.91 12.16
N GLY A 212 4.02 -4.83 11.56
CA GLY A 212 3.36 -3.53 11.52
C GLY A 212 4.32 -2.44 11.02
N ASP A 213 3.79 -1.28 10.61
CA ASP A 213 4.64 -0.10 10.44
C ASP A 213 5.00 0.49 11.81
N PRO A 214 6.24 1.01 11.99
CA PRO A 214 6.75 1.42 13.28
C PRO A 214 6.06 2.65 13.88
N ILE A 215 5.36 3.45 13.07
CA ILE A 215 4.61 4.62 13.55
C ILE A 215 3.30 4.17 14.20
N ARG A 216 2.52 3.35 13.50
CA ARG A 216 1.26 2.82 14.03
C ARG A 216 1.49 1.83 15.17
N ASN A 217 2.53 1.02 15.09
CA ASN A 217 2.79 -0.05 16.05
C ASN A 217 4.28 -0.16 16.43
N PRO A 218 4.81 0.79 17.25
CA PRO A 218 6.22 0.84 17.61
C PRO A 218 6.75 -0.43 18.30
N ASP A 219 5.89 -1.11 19.03
CA ASP A 219 6.21 -2.34 19.76
C ASP A 219 6.51 -3.52 18.78
N ALA A 220 6.28 -3.35 17.45
CA ALA A 220 6.73 -4.26 16.39
C ALA A 220 8.25 -4.27 16.21
N LEU A 221 8.94 -3.29 16.79
CA LEU A 221 10.39 -3.16 16.75
C LEU A 221 11.05 -3.97 17.88
N HIS A 222 12.33 -4.35 17.74
CA HIS A 222 13.17 -4.21 16.55
C HIS A 222 12.80 -5.20 15.41
N THR A 223 13.29 -4.94 14.19
CA THR A 223 13.19 -5.87 13.05
C THR A 223 14.23 -7.00 13.15
N GLY A 224 14.35 -7.87 12.16
CA GLY A 224 15.20 -9.08 12.25
C GLY A 224 14.54 -10.25 13.00
N ARG A 225 13.23 -10.14 13.27
CA ARG A 225 12.43 -11.09 14.05
C ARG A 225 11.47 -11.90 13.18
N ASN A 226 11.02 -13.02 13.69
CA ASN A 226 10.17 -13.98 13.00
C ASN A 226 8.68 -13.66 13.17
N MET A 227 8.06 -13.09 12.14
CA MET A 227 6.69 -12.56 12.23
C MET A 227 5.63 -13.65 12.46
N TYR A 228 4.74 -13.46 13.43
CA TYR A 228 3.54 -14.26 13.65
C TYR A 228 2.27 -13.41 13.46
N GLY A 229 1.12 -14.10 13.31
CA GLY A 229 -0.19 -13.44 13.18
C GLY A 229 -0.77 -13.08 14.55
N PHE A 230 -2.09 -13.17 14.67
CA PHE A 230 -2.76 -13.09 15.98
C PHE A 230 -3.82 -14.20 16.06
N ASP A 231 -4.46 -14.38 17.21
CA ASP A 231 -5.53 -15.36 17.38
C ASP A 231 -6.76 -14.95 16.53
N PRO A 232 -7.06 -15.64 15.41
CA PRO A 232 -8.16 -15.26 14.54
C PRO A 232 -9.52 -15.44 15.22
N GLY A 233 -9.61 -16.22 16.30
CA GLY A 233 -10.81 -16.39 17.12
C GLY A 233 -11.25 -15.12 17.83
N ARG A 234 -10.38 -14.10 17.93
CA ARG A 234 -10.67 -12.81 18.58
C ARG A 234 -11.23 -11.76 17.63
N VAL A 235 -11.51 -12.10 16.37
CA VAL A 235 -12.02 -11.17 15.35
C VAL A 235 -13.56 -11.17 15.33
N PRO A 236 -14.22 -10.01 15.42
CA PRO A 236 -13.67 -8.71 15.82
C PRO A 236 -13.47 -8.63 17.34
N THR A 237 -12.51 -7.81 17.77
CA THR A 237 -12.40 -7.47 19.20
C THR A 237 -13.56 -6.56 19.63
N ARG A 238 -13.86 -6.48 20.94
CA ARG A 238 -14.92 -5.59 21.46
C ARG A 238 -14.72 -4.13 21.05
N ALA A 239 -13.48 -3.63 21.17
CA ALA A 239 -13.14 -2.26 20.78
C ALA A 239 -13.29 -2.04 19.26
N ALA A 240 -12.85 -3.00 18.44
CA ALA A 240 -13.04 -2.95 17.00
C ALA A 240 -14.53 -3.00 16.61
N TYR A 241 -15.35 -3.73 17.38
CA TYR A 241 -16.80 -3.75 17.17
C TYR A 241 -17.44 -2.38 17.38
N GLU A 242 -17.12 -1.71 18.49
CA GLU A 242 -17.64 -0.37 18.77
C GLU A 242 -17.18 0.67 17.74
N ALA A 243 -15.91 0.64 17.35
CA ALA A 243 -15.39 1.53 16.31
C ALA A 243 -16.05 1.24 14.94
N GLY A 244 -16.17 -0.04 14.56
CA GLY A 244 -16.81 -0.46 13.32
C GLY A 244 -18.28 -0.08 13.26
N ARG A 245 -19.00 -0.21 14.37
CA ARG A 245 -20.39 0.25 14.52
C ARG A 245 -20.53 1.73 14.16
N GLN A 246 -19.70 2.59 14.74
CA GLN A 246 -19.73 4.03 14.47
C GLN A 246 -19.45 4.35 13.01
N ALA A 247 -18.42 3.72 12.44
CA ALA A 247 -18.00 3.95 11.05
C ALA A 247 -19.09 3.57 10.03
N VAL A 248 -19.70 2.38 10.16
CA VAL A 248 -20.76 1.96 9.22
C VAL A 248 -22.07 2.70 9.45
N GLN A 249 -22.36 3.10 10.70
CA GLN A 249 -23.53 3.94 10.96
C GLN A 249 -23.40 5.29 10.24
N GLN A 250 -22.20 5.90 10.26
CA GLN A 250 -21.93 7.13 9.52
C GLN A 250 -22.08 6.92 8.01
N LEU A 251 -21.60 5.80 7.44
CA LEU A 251 -21.82 5.44 6.05
C LEU A 251 -23.32 5.39 5.71
N ILE A 252 -24.11 4.65 6.50
CA ILE A 252 -25.54 4.44 6.26
C ILE A 252 -26.29 5.78 6.33
N THR A 253 -26.00 6.61 7.33
CA THR A 253 -26.61 7.93 7.48
C THR A 253 -26.25 8.85 6.31
N SER A 254 -24.98 8.87 5.90
CA SER A 254 -24.51 9.68 4.75
C SER A 254 -25.16 9.23 3.43
N TYR A 255 -25.24 7.92 3.22
CA TYR A 255 -25.90 7.33 2.07
C TYR A 255 -27.39 7.73 2.02
N GLN A 256 -28.09 7.63 3.16
CA GLN A 256 -29.49 8.02 3.27
C GLN A 256 -29.71 9.50 3.01
N ALA A 257 -28.84 10.37 3.54
CA ALA A 257 -28.92 11.81 3.30
C ALA A 257 -28.74 12.16 1.82
N THR A 258 -27.87 11.42 1.11
CA THR A 258 -27.56 11.66 -0.30
C THR A 258 -28.61 11.06 -1.26
N HIS A 259 -29.17 9.90 -0.94
CA HIS A 259 -30.04 9.13 -1.86
C HIS A 259 -31.52 9.11 -1.43
N GLY A 260 -31.87 9.65 -0.26
CA GLY A 260 -33.23 9.64 0.29
C GLY A 260 -33.73 8.27 0.79
N LYS A 261 -32.91 7.22 0.71
CA LYS A 261 -33.22 5.87 1.16
C LYS A 261 -32.01 5.19 1.79
N PHE A 262 -32.26 4.20 2.66
CA PHE A 262 -31.19 3.36 3.19
C PHE A 262 -30.52 2.54 2.07
N PRO A 263 -29.21 2.26 2.17
CA PRO A 263 -28.59 1.29 1.28
C PRO A 263 -29.24 -0.08 1.53
N GLU A 264 -29.69 -0.76 0.48
CA GLU A 264 -30.33 -2.07 0.62
C GLU A 264 -29.27 -3.17 0.77
N LYS A 265 -28.11 -2.98 0.14
CA LYS A 265 -27.00 -3.94 0.09
C LYS A 265 -25.64 -3.26 0.03
N LEU A 266 -24.68 -3.73 0.83
CA LEU A 266 -23.30 -3.27 0.82
C LEU A 266 -22.32 -4.39 0.45
N ALA A 267 -21.42 -4.15 -0.49
CA ALA A 267 -20.32 -5.07 -0.80
C ALA A 267 -19.08 -4.72 0.04
N PHE A 268 -18.35 -5.72 0.53
CA PHE A 268 -17.14 -5.54 1.32
C PHE A 268 -15.98 -6.33 0.73
N SER A 269 -14.84 -5.67 0.49
CA SER A 269 -13.59 -6.32 0.09
C SER A 269 -12.72 -6.62 1.31
N MET A 270 -12.54 -7.89 1.64
CA MET A 270 -11.91 -8.32 2.90
C MET A 270 -10.49 -8.85 2.70
N TRP A 271 -9.54 -8.20 3.38
CA TRP A 271 -8.12 -8.47 3.24
C TRP A 271 -7.52 -8.93 4.56
N SER A 272 -6.76 -10.02 4.49
CA SER A 272 -6.21 -10.65 5.69
C SER A 272 -5.24 -9.71 6.43
N THR A 273 -4.44 -8.95 5.69
CA THR A 273 -3.44 -8.02 6.23
C THR A 273 -4.07 -6.81 6.91
N GLU A 274 -5.15 -6.27 6.34
CA GLU A 274 -5.90 -5.17 6.98
C GLU A 274 -6.60 -5.66 8.25
N THR A 275 -7.25 -6.82 8.19
CA THR A 275 -7.90 -7.48 9.34
C THR A 275 -6.96 -7.63 10.52
N MET A 276 -5.71 -8.03 10.26
CA MET A 276 -4.65 -8.13 11.26
C MET A 276 -4.28 -6.80 11.90
N ARG A 277 -4.32 -5.69 11.15
CA ARG A 277 -3.92 -4.36 11.62
C ARG A 277 -5.01 -3.61 12.36
N HIS A 278 -6.28 -3.84 12.02
CA HIS A 278 -7.43 -3.19 12.63
C HIS A 278 -8.27 -4.12 13.53
N LEU A 279 -7.78 -5.34 13.81
CA LEU A 279 -8.37 -6.28 14.76
C LEU A 279 -9.86 -6.58 14.54
N GLY A 280 -10.29 -6.57 13.28
CA GLY A 280 -11.68 -6.86 12.92
C GLY A 280 -12.62 -5.66 12.71
N MET A 281 -12.13 -4.42 12.64
CA MET A 281 -13.03 -3.26 12.48
C MET A 281 -13.90 -3.29 11.21
N LEU A 282 -13.42 -3.83 10.08
CA LEU A 282 -14.24 -3.97 8.87
C LEU A 282 -15.28 -5.11 9.01
N GLU A 283 -14.91 -6.22 9.64
CA GLU A 283 -15.81 -7.31 10.01
C GLU A 283 -16.94 -6.81 10.92
N ALA A 284 -16.60 -5.94 11.86
CA ALA A 284 -17.58 -5.29 12.71
C ALA A 284 -18.56 -4.40 11.93
N GLN A 285 -18.10 -3.70 10.89
CA GLN A 285 -18.98 -2.94 9.99
C GLN A 285 -19.98 -3.87 9.29
N VAL A 286 -19.51 -5.02 8.79
CA VAL A 286 -20.37 -6.06 8.17
C VAL A 286 -21.42 -6.56 9.17
N LEU A 287 -20.99 -6.99 10.36
CA LEU A 287 -21.87 -7.54 11.40
C LEU A 287 -22.91 -6.50 11.86
N TYR A 288 -22.47 -5.26 12.13
CA TYR A 288 -23.40 -4.22 12.54
C TYR A 288 -24.35 -3.85 11.41
N ALA A 289 -23.91 -3.73 10.15
CA ALA A 289 -24.79 -3.46 9.00
C ALA A 289 -25.95 -4.48 8.91
N MET A 290 -25.63 -5.78 9.07
CA MET A 290 -26.64 -6.84 9.15
C MET A 290 -27.55 -6.76 10.41
N GLY A 291 -27.08 -6.10 11.47
CA GLY A 291 -27.80 -5.90 12.71
C GLY A 291 -27.57 -7.00 13.74
N VAL A 292 -26.32 -7.50 13.83
CA VAL A 292 -25.88 -8.47 14.83
C VAL A 292 -24.70 -7.93 15.65
N ARG A 293 -24.56 -8.46 16.87
CA ARG A 293 -23.40 -8.26 17.74
C ARG A 293 -22.73 -9.61 18.03
N PRO A 294 -21.38 -9.67 18.01
CA PRO A 294 -20.67 -10.86 18.45
C PRO A 294 -20.94 -11.14 19.94
N ARG A 295 -20.97 -12.42 20.33
CA ARG A 295 -20.82 -12.87 21.70
C ARG A 295 -19.37 -13.26 21.94
N TRP A 296 -18.77 -12.72 22.99
CA TRP A 296 -17.39 -13.05 23.37
C TRP A 296 -17.35 -13.91 24.63
N ASP A 297 -16.43 -14.87 24.68
CA ASP A 297 -16.04 -15.53 25.92
C ASP A 297 -15.18 -14.60 26.81
N GLU A 298 -14.78 -15.10 27.98
CA GLU A 298 -13.91 -14.38 28.92
C GLU A 298 -12.53 -14.07 28.33
N GLY A 299 -12.02 -14.93 27.43
CA GLY A 299 -10.76 -14.73 26.70
C GLY A 299 -10.87 -13.72 25.54
N GLY A 300 -12.06 -13.19 25.27
CA GLY A 300 -12.34 -12.28 24.17
C GLY A 300 -12.36 -12.95 22.80
N ARG A 301 -12.59 -14.27 22.73
CA ARG A 301 -12.88 -14.97 21.48
C ARG A 301 -14.35 -14.87 21.15
N VAL A 302 -14.66 -14.71 19.86
CA VAL A 302 -16.03 -14.68 19.36
C VAL A 302 -16.56 -16.11 19.30
N VAL A 303 -17.60 -16.38 20.09
CA VAL A 303 -18.21 -17.70 20.24
C VAL A 303 -19.61 -17.81 19.62
N GLY A 304 -20.14 -16.72 19.07
CA GLY A 304 -21.44 -16.73 18.39
C GLY A 304 -21.97 -15.34 18.09
N MET A 305 -23.17 -15.28 17.53
CA MET A 305 -23.84 -14.04 17.14
C MET A 305 -25.14 -13.82 17.90
N GLU A 306 -25.41 -12.58 18.30
CA GLU A 306 -26.67 -12.15 18.91
C GLU A 306 -27.34 -11.12 18.00
N VAL A 307 -28.64 -11.28 17.78
CA VAL A 307 -29.44 -10.37 16.95
C VAL A 307 -29.75 -9.11 17.75
N ILE A 308 -29.47 -7.94 17.16
CA ILE A 308 -29.86 -6.64 17.72
C ILE A 308 -31.35 -6.45 17.45
N ALA A 309 -32.14 -6.11 18.47
CA ALA A 309 -33.57 -5.88 18.32
C ALA A 309 -33.85 -4.67 17.39
N PRO A 310 -34.93 -4.68 16.58
CA PRO A 310 -35.23 -3.58 15.65
C PRO A 310 -35.31 -2.20 16.29
N ALA A 311 -35.90 -2.11 17.49
CA ALA A 311 -36.01 -0.87 18.25
C ALA A 311 -34.63 -0.32 18.68
N GLU A 312 -33.67 -1.20 18.97
CA GLU A 312 -32.29 -0.82 19.28
C GLU A 312 -31.50 -0.48 18.01
N LEU A 313 -31.72 -1.21 16.91
CA LEU A 313 -31.03 -1.01 15.65
C LEU A 313 -31.43 0.31 14.97
N GLY A 314 -32.69 0.72 15.09
CA GLY A 314 -33.19 2.02 14.61
C GLY A 314 -33.25 2.20 13.08
N ARG A 315 -33.03 1.12 12.31
CA ARG A 315 -33.00 1.10 10.85
C ARG A 315 -33.26 -0.30 10.29
N PRO A 316 -33.51 -0.45 8.98
CA PRO A 316 -33.50 -1.75 8.31
C PRO A 316 -32.19 -2.53 8.53
N ARG A 317 -32.29 -3.86 8.42
CA ARG A 317 -31.12 -4.73 8.29
C ARG A 317 -30.62 -4.65 6.87
N ILE A 318 -29.34 -4.33 6.70
CA ILE A 318 -28.72 -4.16 5.38
C ILE A 318 -28.13 -5.48 4.93
N ASP A 319 -28.42 -5.90 3.71
CA ASP A 319 -27.79 -7.09 3.14
C ASP A 319 -26.32 -6.83 2.81
N VAL A 320 -25.51 -7.89 2.77
CA VAL A 320 -24.08 -7.76 2.54
C VAL A 320 -23.59 -8.75 1.50
N VAL A 321 -22.57 -8.37 0.74
CA VAL A 321 -21.78 -9.30 -0.08
C VAL A 321 -20.33 -9.20 0.36
N ILE A 322 -19.74 -10.33 0.73
CA ILE A 322 -18.43 -10.38 1.35
C ILE A 322 -17.47 -11.03 0.36
N SER A 323 -16.65 -10.21 -0.29
CA SER A 323 -15.65 -10.62 -1.28
C SER A 323 -14.28 -10.74 -0.63
N LEU A 324 -13.73 -11.95 -0.61
CA LEU A 324 -12.51 -12.28 0.13
C LEU A 324 -11.31 -12.43 -0.78
N THR A 325 -10.17 -11.88 -0.34
CA THR A 325 -8.86 -12.32 -0.86
C THR A 325 -8.60 -13.78 -0.49
N GLY A 326 -7.86 -14.52 -1.33
CA GLY A 326 -7.46 -15.90 -1.00
C GLY A 326 -6.65 -16.02 0.29
N LEU A 327 -5.88 -14.97 0.65
CA LEU A 327 -5.19 -14.91 1.94
C LEU A 327 -6.13 -14.79 3.14
N TYR A 328 -7.28 -14.12 2.97
CA TYR A 328 -8.30 -14.01 4.02
C TYR A 328 -8.93 -15.36 4.30
N ARG A 329 -9.38 -16.05 3.24
CA ARG A 329 -9.95 -17.41 3.32
C ARG A 329 -9.04 -18.35 4.13
N ASP A 330 -7.75 -18.36 3.83
CA ASP A 330 -6.77 -19.23 4.47
C ASP A 330 -6.48 -18.88 5.95
N GLN A 331 -6.77 -17.64 6.39
CA GLN A 331 -6.40 -17.14 7.71
C GLN A 331 -7.58 -17.00 8.68
N PHE A 332 -8.79 -16.79 8.16
CA PHE A 332 -9.97 -16.45 8.96
C PHE A 332 -11.21 -17.33 8.69
N PRO A 333 -11.09 -18.67 8.59
CA PRO A 333 -12.25 -19.54 8.37
C PRO A 333 -13.30 -19.44 9.47
N ASN A 334 -12.86 -19.29 10.72
CA ASN A 334 -13.74 -19.09 11.86
C ASN A 334 -14.59 -17.80 11.74
N VAL A 335 -14.05 -16.74 11.12
CA VAL A 335 -14.77 -15.49 10.89
C VAL A 335 -15.80 -15.66 9.77
N MET A 336 -15.46 -16.41 8.71
CA MET A 336 -16.41 -16.79 7.66
C MET A 336 -17.61 -17.55 8.24
N GLU A 337 -17.37 -18.50 9.15
CA GLU A 337 -18.44 -19.20 9.85
C GLU A 337 -19.32 -18.26 10.68
N ARG A 338 -18.73 -17.27 11.37
CA ARG A 338 -19.49 -16.27 12.13
C ARG A 338 -20.37 -15.40 11.22
N PHE A 339 -19.91 -15.04 10.02
CA PHE A 339 -20.76 -14.36 9.04
C PHE A 339 -21.91 -15.24 8.59
N ASN A 340 -21.64 -16.52 8.30
CA ASN A 340 -22.67 -17.47 7.89
C ASN A 340 -23.71 -17.71 8.99
N GLU A 341 -23.29 -17.83 10.26
CA GLU A 341 -24.19 -17.91 11.42
C GLU A 341 -25.14 -16.70 11.46
N ALA A 342 -24.60 -15.48 11.31
CA ALA A 342 -25.41 -14.27 11.29
C ALA A 342 -26.42 -14.27 10.13
N VAL A 343 -26.01 -14.62 8.91
CA VAL A 343 -26.90 -14.64 7.74
C VAL A 343 -28.03 -15.65 7.92
N VAL A 344 -27.73 -16.87 8.41
CA VAL A 344 -28.74 -17.90 8.66
C VAL A 344 -29.76 -17.43 9.71
N MET A 345 -29.29 -16.87 10.82
CA MET A 345 -30.17 -16.33 11.87
C MET A 345 -31.10 -15.24 11.34
N LEU A 346 -30.56 -14.31 10.54
CA LEU A 346 -31.29 -13.14 10.06
C LEU A 346 -32.22 -13.45 8.88
N ALA A 347 -31.87 -14.40 8.01
CA ALA A 347 -32.74 -14.82 6.91
C ALA A 347 -34.00 -15.56 7.40
N ALA A 348 -33.90 -16.30 8.52
CA ALA A 348 -35.01 -17.01 9.13
C ALA A 348 -35.93 -16.12 10.00
N LEU A 349 -35.50 -14.90 10.30
CA LEU A 349 -36.16 -14.03 11.26
C LEU A 349 -37.49 -13.49 10.70
N GLN A 350 -38.54 -13.54 11.52
CA GLN A 350 -39.81 -12.88 11.27
C GLN A 350 -39.82 -11.60 12.08
N GLU A 351 -39.88 -10.44 11.42
CA GLU A 351 -39.86 -9.13 12.07
C GLU A 351 -41.02 -8.29 11.56
N ASP A 352 -41.76 -7.70 12.48
CA ASP A 352 -42.74 -6.66 12.19
C ASP A 352 -42.02 -5.31 12.18
N GLY A 353 -42.23 -4.48 11.15
CA GLY A 353 -41.68 -3.13 11.06
C GLY A 353 -40.78 -2.89 9.84
N GLN A 354 -39.53 -2.49 10.10
CA GLN A 354 -38.56 -2.13 9.05
C GLN A 354 -38.16 -3.36 8.20
N PRO A 355 -37.90 -3.20 6.88
CA PRO A 355 -37.52 -4.32 6.03
C PRO A 355 -36.22 -4.99 6.48
N ASN A 356 -36.18 -6.31 6.32
CA ASN A 356 -34.97 -7.12 6.45
C ASN A 356 -34.46 -7.46 5.03
N PHE A 357 -33.49 -6.69 4.53
CA PHE A 357 -33.00 -6.85 3.16
C PHE A 357 -32.23 -8.17 2.96
N ILE A 358 -31.70 -8.76 4.03
CA ILE A 358 -31.03 -10.08 3.97
C ILE A 358 -32.05 -11.15 3.60
N LYS A 359 -33.17 -11.21 4.34
CA LYS A 359 -34.26 -12.15 4.07
C LYS A 359 -34.85 -11.93 2.67
N ALA A 360 -35.19 -10.69 2.33
CA ALA A 360 -35.76 -10.36 1.03
C ALA A 360 -34.84 -10.78 -0.13
N ASN A 361 -33.52 -10.53 -0.02
CA ASN A 361 -32.58 -10.92 -1.07
C ASN A 361 -32.34 -12.46 -1.10
N THR A 362 -32.34 -13.13 0.05
CA THR A 362 -32.28 -14.61 0.10
C THR A 362 -33.47 -15.24 -0.60
N GLU A 363 -34.69 -14.78 -0.33
CA GLU A 363 -35.91 -15.29 -0.99
C GLU A 363 -35.87 -15.03 -2.51
N ARG A 364 -35.46 -13.82 -2.92
CA ARG A 364 -35.29 -13.45 -4.33
C ARG A 364 -34.30 -14.38 -5.04
N ILE A 365 -33.12 -14.60 -4.47
CA ILE A 365 -32.08 -15.42 -5.08
C ILE A 365 -32.49 -16.89 -5.11
N GLN A 366 -33.08 -17.41 -4.03
CA GLN A 366 -33.57 -18.79 -4.00
C GLN A 366 -34.61 -19.03 -5.11
N ALA A 367 -35.57 -18.12 -5.28
CA ALA A 367 -36.55 -18.20 -6.35
C ALA A 367 -35.89 -18.14 -7.73
N ALA A 368 -34.92 -17.25 -7.94
CA ALA A 368 -34.20 -17.13 -9.20
C ALA A 368 -33.37 -18.38 -9.55
N LEU A 369 -32.74 -19.02 -8.55
CA LEU A 369 -31.96 -20.25 -8.75
C LEU A 369 -32.87 -21.45 -9.04
N LEU A 370 -33.99 -21.58 -8.33
CA LEU A 370 -35.00 -22.62 -8.60
C LEU A 370 -35.57 -22.50 -10.03
N ALA A 371 -35.86 -21.27 -10.47
CA ALA A 371 -36.33 -21.01 -11.84
C ALA A 371 -35.29 -21.38 -12.91
N GLN A 372 -34.00 -21.38 -12.56
CA GLN A 372 -32.90 -21.83 -13.43
C GLN A 372 -32.66 -23.36 -13.37
N GLY A 373 -33.49 -24.10 -12.63
CA GLY A 373 -33.38 -25.56 -12.53
C GLY A 373 -32.30 -26.04 -11.56
N VAL A 374 -31.84 -25.18 -10.66
CA VAL A 374 -30.94 -25.57 -9.56
C VAL A 374 -31.71 -26.45 -8.56
N GLN A 375 -31.04 -27.47 -8.01
CA GLN A 375 -31.65 -28.35 -7.02
C GLN A 375 -32.07 -27.56 -5.76
N PRO A 376 -33.21 -27.87 -5.12
CA PRO A 376 -33.72 -27.07 -4.01
C PRO A 376 -32.75 -26.87 -2.84
N GLU A 377 -31.97 -27.89 -2.50
CA GLU A 377 -30.97 -27.82 -1.43
C GLU A 377 -29.84 -26.85 -1.78
N ASP A 378 -29.29 -26.95 -3.00
CA ASP A 378 -28.26 -26.04 -3.51
C ASP A 378 -28.78 -24.61 -3.66
N ALA A 379 -30.02 -24.45 -4.16
CA ALA A 379 -30.64 -23.15 -4.32
C ALA A 379 -30.80 -22.44 -2.95
N HIS A 380 -31.17 -23.18 -1.91
CA HIS A 380 -31.27 -22.66 -0.56
C HIS A 380 -29.90 -22.30 0.04
N GLU A 381 -28.90 -23.19 -0.09
CA GLU A 381 -27.54 -22.96 0.43
C GLU A 381 -26.88 -21.73 -0.24
N PHE A 382 -26.95 -21.62 -1.57
CA PHE A 382 -26.39 -20.48 -2.30
C PHE A 382 -27.18 -19.19 -2.09
N ALA A 383 -28.49 -19.27 -1.85
CA ALA A 383 -29.29 -18.11 -1.47
C ALA A 383 -28.95 -17.56 -0.06
N LEU A 384 -28.40 -18.39 0.82
CA LEU A 384 -27.86 -17.98 2.13
C LEU A 384 -26.38 -17.58 2.06
N THR A 385 -25.67 -17.92 1.00
CA THR A 385 -24.23 -17.63 0.91
C THR A 385 -23.99 -16.16 0.59
N ARG A 386 -23.30 -15.44 1.48
CA ARG A 386 -22.81 -14.06 1.20
C ARG A 386 -21.29 -13.96 1.06
N VAL A 387 -20.57 -15.04 1.36
CA VAL A 387 -19.11 -15.09 1.38
C VAL A 387 -18.58 -15.74 0.11
N PHE A 388 -17.82 -14.98 -0.68
CA PHE A 388 -17.28 -15.40 -1.97
C PHE A 388 -15.79 -15.07 -2.09
N GLY A 389 -15.05 -15.81 -2.90
CA GLY A 389 -13.62 -15.60 -3.11
C GLY A 389 -13.04 -16.47 -4.23
N ASN A 390 -11.72 -16.67 -4.20
CA ASN A 390 -11.04 -17.59 -5.09
C ASN A 390 -11.21 -19.05 -4.65
N GLU A 391 -11.05 -19.99 -5.59
CA GLU A 391 -10.93 -21.42 -5.32
C GLU A 391 -9.90 -21.72 -4.23
N SER A 392 -10.17 -22.71 -3.37
CA SER A 392 -9.22 -23.17 -2.37
C SER A 392 -7.88 -23.54 -3.00
N GLY A 393 -6.80 -22.93 -2.50
CA GLY A 393 -5.45 -23.11 -3.06
C GLY A 393 -5.07 -22.09 -4.14
N ASP A 394 -6.03 -21.28 -4.63
CA ASP A 394 -5.82 -20.24 -5.63
C ASP A 394 -5.95 -18.82 -5.03
N TYR A 395 -5.37 -17.83 -5.72
CA TYR A 395 -5.20 -16.44 -5.31
C TYR A 395 -5.26 -15.49 -6.53
N SER A 396 -5.54 -14.20 -6.28
CA SER A 396 -5.65 -13.12 -7.28
C SER A 396 -6.85 -13.26 -8.24
N THR A 397 -7.33 -12.12 -8.68
CA THR A 397 -8.41 -11.97 -9.67
C THR A 397 -7.91 -12.12 -11.10
N LYS A 398 -6.58 -12.12 -11.31
CA LYS A 398 -5.90 -12.04 -12.62
C LYS A 398 -6.18 -10.75 -13.39
N LEU A 399 -6.90 -9.77 -12.81
CA LEU A 399 -7.13 -8.47 -13.43
C LEU A 399 -5.88 -7.62 -13.53
N THR A 400 -4.86 -7.88 -12.71
CA THR A 400 -3.63 -7.10 -12.66
C THR A 400 -2.92 -7.14 -14.02
N ASP A 401 -2.50 -8.32 -14.46
CA ASP A 401 -1.89 -8.54 -15.78
C ASP A 401 -2.90 -8.30 -16.93
N ALA A 402 -4.15 -8.75 -16.77
CA ALA A 402 -5.16 -8.62 -17.81
C ALA A 402 -5.46 -7.14 -18.15
N SER A 403 -5.50 -6.26 -17.14
CA SER A 403 -5.70 -4.83 -17.36
C SER A 403 -4.55 -4.18 -18.14
N LEU A 404 -3.32 -4.67 -17.99
CA LEU A 404 -2.15 -4.14 -18.69
C LEU A 404 -2.07 -4.63 -20.14
N ALA A 405 -2.65 -5.80 -20.45
CA ALA A 405 -2.78 -6.37 -21.80
C ALA A 405 -3.89 -5.68 -22.60
N SER A 406 -3.77 -4.37 -22.77
CA SER A 406 -4.77 -3.44 -23.34
C SER A 406 -5.08 -3.65 -24.83
N ASP A 407 -4.40 -4.55 -25.52
CA ASP A 407 -4.71 -5.01 -26.88
C ASP A 407 -5.61 -6.27 -26.90
N THR A 408 -5.85 -6.88 -25.74
CA THR A 408 -6.64 -8.13 -25.63
C THR A 408 -8.11 -7.92 -25.25
N TRP A 409 -8.47 -6.72 -24.81
CA TRP A 409 -9.83 -6.37 -24.37
C TRP A 409 -10.21 -4.95 -24.80
N ASP A 410 -11.51 -4.71 -24.96
CA ASP A 410 -12.09 -3.39 -25.16
C ASP A 410 -13.17 -3.12 -24.11
N GLU A 411 -13.37 -1.86 -23.75
CA GLU A 411 -14.42 -1.53 -22.79
C GLU A 411 -15.79 -1.96 -23.31
N GLY A 412 -16.58 -2.61 -22.45
CA GLY A 412 -17.90 -3.12 -22.80
C GLY A 412 -17.89 -4.48 -23.51
N ASP A 413 -16.73 -5.05 -23.85
CA ASP A 413 -16.66 -6.41 -24.39
C ASP A 413 -16.94 -7.49 -23.32
N GLY A 414 -16.87 -7.12 -22.04
CA GLY A 414 -17.17 -7.95 -20.88
C GLY A 414 -16.08 -8.96 -20.51
N LYS A 415 -14.89 -8.92 -21.13
CA LYS A 415 -13.82 -9.92 -20.88
C LYS A 415 -13.26 -9.82 -19.47
N LEU A 416 -12.96 -8.61 -19.01
CA LEU A 416 -12.39 -8.38 -17.68
C LEU A 416 -13.42 -8.70 -16.58
N GLU A 417 -14.68 -8.33 -16.80
CA GLU A 417 -15.77 -8.54 -15.86
C GLU A 417 -16.09 -10.03 -15.71
N ARG A 418 -16.14 -10.77 -16.83
CA ARG A 418 -16.29 -12.23 -16.80
C ARG A 418 -15.09 -12.93 -16.17
N LEU A 419 -13.87 -12.43 -16.40
CA LEU A 419 -12.66 -12.96 -15.75
C LEU A 419 -12.78 -12.79 -14.23
N TYR A 420 -13.07 -11.58 -13.75
CA TYR A 420 -13.26 -11.31 -12.33
C TYR A 420 -14.37 -12.17 -11.72
N LEU A 421 -15.56 -12.15 -12.32
CA LEU A 421 -16.71 -12.92 -11.84
C LEU A 421 -16.43 -14.42 -11.80
N SER A 422 -15.71 -14.97 -12.78
CA SER A 422 -15.35 -16.40 -12.79
C SER A 422 -14.32 -16.74 -11.71
N ARG A 423 -13.37 -15.85 -11.46
CA ARG A 423 -12.28 -16.02 -10.48
C ARG A 423 -12.76 -15.88 -9.03
N MET A 424 -13.78 -15.05 -8.80
CA MET A 424 -14.26 -14.68 -7.48
C MET A 424 -15.58 -15.35 -7.07
N SER A 425 -16.17 -16.20 -7.93
CA SER A 425 -17.48 -16.82 -7.68
C SER A 425 -17.47 -18.09 -6.82
N TRP A 426 -16.35 -18.42 -6.17
CA TRP A 426 -16.28 -19.61 -5.31
C TRP A 426 -16.94 -19.33 -3.97
N ALA A 427 -17.92 -20.16 -3.62
CA ALA A 427 -18.78 -19.97 -2.45
C ALA A 427 -18.16 -20.53 -1.16
N TYR A 428 -18.37 -19.80 -0.06
CA TYR A 428 -18.03 -20.20 1.30
C TYR A 428 -19.26 -20.07 2.21
N GLY A 429 -20.32 -20.82 1.86
CA GLY A 429 -21.65 -20.75 2.48
C GLY A 429 -21.77 -21.42 3.86
N PRO A 430 -23.00 -21.53 4.40
CA PRO A 430 -23.24 -22.09 5.73
C PRO A 430 -22.78 -23.54 5.91
N ASN A 431 -22.81 -24.35 4.86
CA ASN A 431 -22.32 -25.72 4.90
C ASN A 431 -20.81 -25.77 4.57
N THR A 432 -19.98 -25.96 5.59
CA THR A 432 -18.51 -25.99 5.43
C THR A 432 -18.01 -27.15 4.59
N ALA A 433 -18.75 -28.26 4.50
CA ALA A 433 -18.42 -29.38 3.62
C ALA A 433 -18.51 -29.02 2.13
N ASN A 434 -19.27 -27.97 1.80
CA ASN A 434 -19.49 -27.48 0.44
C ASN A 434 -18.67 -26.23 0.11
N TRP A 435 -17.72 -25.83 0.96
CA TRP A 435 -16.85 -24.68 0.70
C TRP A 435 -15.97 -24.89 -0.53
N SER A 436 -15.62 -23.78 -1.17
CA SER A 436 -14.86 -23.78 -2.42
C SER A 436 -15.59 -24.55 -3.52
N ARG A 437 -16.86 -24.23 -3.70
CA ARG A 437 -17.71 -24.80 -4.75
C ARG A 437 -18.31 -23.72 -5.63
N LYS A 438 -18.47 -24.02 -6.91
CA LYS A 438 -19.31 -23.25 -7.84
C LYS A 438 -20.65 -23.94 -8.04
N LEU A 439 -21.67 -23.15 -8.33
CA LEU A 439 -23.01 -23.67 -8.59
C LEU A 439 -23.16 -24.06 -10.07
N SER A 440 -23.96 -25.09 -10.33
CA SER A 440 -24.39 -25.45 -11.69
C SER A 440 -25.90 -25.67 -11.74
N ASP A 441 -26.49 -25.51 -12.92
CA ASP A 441 -27.88 -25.89 -13.17
C ASP A 441 -28.07 -27.42 -13.34
N GLY A 442 -29.32 -27.85 -13.52
CA GLY A 442 -29.67 -29.25 -13.75
C GLY A 442 -29.10 -29.86 -15.04
N GLN A 443 -28.50 -29.06 -15.93
CA GLN A 443 -27.79 -29.49 -17.14
C GLN A 443 -26.26 -29.42 -17.00
N GLY A 444 -25.75 -29.06 -15.82
CA GLY A 444 -24.32 -28.98 -15.52
C GLY A 444 -23.64 -27.69 -16.00
N ARG A 445 -24.39 -26.67 -16.41
CA ARG A 445 -23.82 -25.36 -16.79
C ARG A 445 -23.56 -24.53 -15.54
N GLU A 446 -22.37 -23.92 -15.47
CA GLU A 446 -21.99 -23.07 -14.33
C GLU A 446 -22.94 -21.87 -14.18
N ILE A 447 -23.46 -21.66 -12.97
CA ILE A 447 -24.21 -20.47 -12.57
C ILE A 447 -23.31 -19.63 -11.67
N ASN A 448 -23.17 -18.35 -12.01
CA ASN A 448 -22.42 -17.41 -11.19
C ASN A 448 -23.29 -16.84 -10.06
N ALA A 449 -23.39 -17.57 -8.94
CA ALA A 449 -24.17 -17.11 -7.78
C ALA A 449 -23.63 -15.78 -7.20
N TYR A 450 -22.32 -15.54 -7.27
CA TYR A 450 -21.74 -14.27 -6.83
C TYR A 450 -22.28 -13.08 -7.62
N ALA A 451 -22.47 -13.23 -8.94
CA ALA A 451 -23.13 -12.21 -9.75
C ALA A 451 -24.56 -11.90 -9.25
N GLU A 452 -25.35 -12.92 -8.91
CA GLU A 452 -26.71 -12.71 -8.37
C GLU A 452 -26.71 -11.99 -7.02
N HIS A 453 -25.68 -12.19 -6.20
CA HIS A 453 -25.49 -11.45 -4.95
C HIS A 453 -25.01 -10.02 -5.19
N LEU A 454 -24.14 -9.77 -6.17
CA LEU A 454 -23.65 -8.43 -6.51
C LEU A 454 -24.72 -7.50 -7.12
N ARG A 455 -25.75 -8.05 -7.80
CA ARG A 455 -26.86 -7.26 -8.34
C ARG A 455 -27.53 -6.40 -7.26
N GLY A 456 -27.74 -5.13 -7.57
CA GLY A 456 -28.36 -4.15 -6.66
C GLY A 456 -27.45 -3.70 -5.52
N THR A 457 -26.13 -3.86 -5.64
CA THR A 457 -25.18 -3.34 -4.65
C THR A 457 -25.28 -1.81 -4.57
N SER A 458 -25.61 -1.29 -3.38
CA SER A 458 -25.81 0.15 -3.15
C SER A 458 -24.48 0.90 -3.02
N ALA A 459 -23.46 0.26 -2.46
CA ALA A 459 -22.09 0.77 -2.35
C ALA A 459 -21.11 -0.37 -2.04
N ALA A 460 -19.81 -0.17 -2.30
CA ALA A 460 -18.75 -1.10 -1.92
C ALA A 460 -17.74 -0.45 -0.97
N VAL A 461 -17.26 -1.22 0.02
CA VAL A 461 -16.42 -0.74 1.11
C VAL A 461 -15.13 -1.55 1.20
N PHE A 462 -14.03 -0.85 1.46
CA PHE A 462 -12.70 -1.43 1.66
C PHE A 462 -11.98 -0.72 2.81
N SER A 463 -11.08 -1.40 3.53
CA SER A 463 -10.29 -0.79 4.61
C SER A 463 -8.85 -0.48 4.23
N ARG A 464 -8.32 0.61 4.81
CA ARG A 464 -6.91 1.00 4.72
C ARG A 464 -6.41 1.49 6.07
N SER A 465 -5.41 0.81 6.63
CA SER A 465 -4.87 1.06 7.97
C SER A 465 -3.37 1.34 7.99
N SER A 466 -2.67 1.09 6.87
CA SER A 466 -1.22 1.27 6.77
C SER A 466 -0.85 2.64 6.19
N ASN A 467 0.17 3.26 6.76
CA ASN A 467 0.77 4.48 6.25
C ASN A 467 1.70 4.24 5.04
N LEU A 468 2.16 3.01 4.85
CA LEU A 468 2.94 2.60 3.69
C LEU A 468 2.05 2.22 2.49
N ARG A 469 0.94 1.52 2.77
CA ARG A 469 0.10 0.91 1.72
C ARG A 469 -1.10 1.80 1.40
N GLY A 470 -1.27 2.09 0.12
CA GLY A 470 -2.32 2.94 -0.43
C GLY A 470 -3.25 2.26 -1.41
N LEU A 471 -3.83 3.06 -2.30
CA LEU A 471 -4.57 2.56 -3.47
C LEU A 471 -3.65 2.33 -4.67
N LEU A 472 -2.50 3.03 -4.75
CA LEU A 472 -1.57 2.91 -5.88
C LEU A 472 -0.23 2.22 -5.55
N ASP A 473 0.04 1.91 -4.29
CA ASP A 473 1.28 1.25 -3.88
C ASP A 473 1.35 -0.22 -4.33
N THR A 474 0.21 -0.90 -4.41
CA THR A 474 0.09 -2.24 -4.99
C THR A 474 -1.06 -2.26 -5.98
N ASP A 475 -1.13 -3.33 -6.78
CA ASP A 475 -2.14 -3.63 -7.79
C ASP A 475 -3.43 -4.23 -7.20
N HIS A 476 -3.33 -4.93 -6.08
CA HIS A 476 -4.46 -5.54 -5.39
C HIS A 476 -5.70 -4.62 -5.13
N PRO A 477 -5.59 -3.32 -4.78
CA PRO A 477 -6.74 -2.49 -4.47
C PRO A 477 -7.71 -2.37 -5.65
N PHE A 478 -7.19 -2.10 -6.86
CA PHE A 478 -8.03 -2.04 -8.05
C PHE A 478 -8.51 -3.43 -8.46
N GLU A 479 -7.69 -4.48 -8.30
CA GLU A 479 -8.09 -5.83 -8.71
C GLU A 479 -9.29 -6.32 -7.89
N TYR A 480 -9.35 -6.03 -6.58
CA TYR A 480 -10.45 -6.47 -5.74
C TYR A 480 -11.59 -5.45 -5.65
N LEU A 481 -11.35 -4.23 -5.16
CA LEU A 481 -12.43 -3.24 -5.00
C LEU A 481 -12.87 -2.68 -6.35
N GLY A 482 -11.92 -2.35 -7.23
CA GLY A 482 -12.23 -1.98 -8.61
C GLY A 482 -12.91 -3.12 -9.36
N GLY A 483 -12.44 -4.36 -9.17
CA GLY A 483 -13.10 -5.55 -9.74
C GLY A 483 -14.57 -5.70 -9.33
N ILE A 484 -14.91 -5.42 -8.06
CA ILE A 484 -16.32 -5.33 -7.61
C ILE A 484 -17.05 -4.25 -8.40
N SER A 485 -16.47 -3.05 -8.51
CA SER A 485 -17.09 -1.92 -9.21
C SER A 485 -17.41 -2.26 -10.66
N GLN A 486 -16.44 -2.81 -11.39
CA GLN A 486 -16.58 -3.18 -12.80
C GLN A 486 -17.61 -4.30 -12.98
N ALA A 487 -17.60 -5.30 -12.09
CA ALA A 487 -18.58 -6.39 -12.11
C ALA A 487 -20.01 -5.88 -11.88
N VAL A 488 -20.22 -4.98 -10.91
CA VAL A 488 -21.54 -4.37 -10.67
C VAL A 488 -21.96 -3.52 -11.87
N LYS A 489 -21.06 -2.73 -12.47
CA LYS A 489 -21.34 -1.99 -13.73
C LYS A 489 -21.78 -2.93 -14.85
N PHE A 490 -21.12 -4.07 -15.02
CA PHE A 490 -21.49 -5.06 -16.03
C PHE A 490 -22.85 -5.71 -15.78
N LEU A 491 -23.23 -5.89 -14.50
CA LEU A 491 -24.48 -6.52 -14.12
C LEU A 491 -25.68 -5.56 -14.13
N ASP A 492 -25.47 -4.32 -13.68
CA ASP A 492 -26.54 -3.35 -13.37
C ASP A 492 -26.45 -2.07 -14.22
N GLY A 493 -25.41 -1.91 -15.03
CA GLY A 493 -25.21 -0.79 -15.95
C GLY A 493 -24.53 0.45 -15.36
N GLN A 494 -24.30 0.49 -14.04
CA GLN A 494 -23.67 1.62 -13.34
C GLN A 494 -22.69 1.14 -12.26
N ASN A 495 -21.60 1.88 -12.06
CA ASN A 495 -20.67 1.63 -10.97
C ASN A 495 -21.32 1.98 -9.62
N PRO A 496 -21.12 1.16 -8.56
CA PRO A 496 -21.53 1.53 -7.21
C PRO A 496 -20.55 2.55 -6.63
N PRO A 497 -20.98 3.47 -5.75
CA PRO A 497 -20.08 4.30 -4.97
C PRO A 497 -19.07 3.46 -4.18
N LEU A 498 -17.80 3.84 -4.24
CA LEU A 498 -16.70 3.15 -3.55
C LEU A 498 -16.25 3.95 -2.33
N TYR A 499 -16.19 3.29 -1.17
CA TYR A 499 -15.76 3.90 0.09
C TYR A 499 -14.53 3.21 0.67
N ILE A 500 -13.62 4.02 1.18
CA ILE A 500 -12.46 3.61 1.96
C ILE A 500 -12.72 3.92 3.43
N SER A 501 -12.78 2.87 4.25
CA SER A 501 -12.66 2.98 5.69
C SER A 501 -11.20 3.23 6.04
N ASN A 502 -10.84 4.51 6.07
CA ASN A 502 -9.50 5.01 6.32
C ASN A 502 -9.21 5.02 7.82
N MET A 503 -8.35 4.10 8.23
CA MET A 503 -7.90 3.85 9.59
C MET A 503 -6.40 4.07 9.74
N ARG A 504 -5.75 4.81 8.83
CA ARG A 504 -4.31 5.12 8.90
C ARG A 504 -3.93 5.76 10.22
N ASP A 505 -4.76 6.69 10.69
CA ASP A 505 -4.75 7.17 12.08
C ASP A 505 -5.69 6.28 12.93
N PRO A 506 -5.16 5.46 13.86
CA PRO A 506 -5.98 4.58 14.69
C PRO A 506 -6.93 5.35 15.63
N ASN A 507 -6.67 6.62 15.91
CA ASN A 507 -7.51 7.45 16.79
C ASN A 507 -8.60 8.21 16.03
N LYS A 508 -8.51 8.27 14.69
CA LYS A 508 -9.39 9.05 13.82
C LYS A 508 -9.78 8.26 12.57
N ALA A 509 -10.35 7.07 12.78
CA ALA A 509 -10.92 6.30 11.69
C ALA A 509 -12.05 7.10 11.02
N ARG A 510 -12.00 7.23 9.70
CA ARG A 510 -13.00 7.96 8.91
C ARG A 510 -13.35 7.21 7.65
N LEU A 511 -14.54 7.49 7.14
CA LEU A 511 -14.97 6.99 5.85
C LEU A 511 -14.80 8.09 4.80
N GLU A 512 -14.15 7.76 3.69
CA GLU A 512 -13.94 8.66 2.57
C GLU A 512 -14.31 7.92 1.27
N THR A 513 -14.64 8.65 0.22
CA THR A 513 -14.82 8.02 -1.09
C THR A 513 -13.46 7.64 -1.68
N ALA A 514 -13.44 6.67 -2.60
CA ALA A 514 -12.20 6.26 -3.26
C ALA A 514 -11.55 7.40 -4.05
N GLU A 515 -12.35 8.28 -4.66
CA GLU A 515 -11.92 9.47 -5.40
C GLU A 515 -11.16 10.45 -4.50
N ARG A 516 -11.73 10.79 -3.33
CA ARG A 516 -11.10 11.70 -2.36
C ARG A 516 -9.81 11.11 -1.80
N PHE A 517 -9.83 9.82 -1.47
CA PHE A 517 -8.64 9.12 -0.98
C PHE A 517 -7.53 9.11 -2.04
N MET A 518 -7.86 8.75 -3.29
CA MET A 518 -6.96 8.74 -4.44
C MET A 518 -6.35 10.12 -4.69
N ALA A 519 -7.17 11.17 -4.72
CA ALA A 519 -6.72 12.54 -4.96
C ALA A 519 -5.74 13.03 -3.88
N THR A 520 -6.06 12.75 -2.61
CA THR A 520 -5.18 13.09 -1.47
C THR A 520 -3.84 12.37 -1.58
N GLU A 521 -3.88 11.06 -1.88
CA GLU A 521 -2.69 10.23 -1.99
C GLU A 521 -1.79 10.64 -3.17
N LEU A 522 -2.37 10.96 -4.33
CA LEU A 522 -1.63 11.48 -5.48
C LEU A 522 -0.84 12.73 -5.12
N ARG A 523 -1.47 13.70 -4.46
CA ARG A 523 -0.84 14.99 -4.12
C ARG A 523 0.18 14.88 -2.99
N ALA A 524 -0.10 14.05 -1.99
CA ALA A 524 0.75 13.90 -0.82
C ALA A 524 1.93 12.94 -1.04
N VAL A 525 1.87 12.06 -2.03
CA VAL A 525 2.91 11.04 -2.27
C VAL A 525 3.41 11.12 -3.71
N TYR A 526 2.63 10.62 -4.67
CA TYR A 526 3.16 10.28 -5.99
C TYR A 526 3.48 11.47 -6.89
N GLN A 527 2.82 12.61 -6.68
CA GLN A 527 3.07 13.86 -7.40
C GLN A 527 3.88 14.85 -6.56
N HIS A 528 4.31 14.43 -5.37
CA HIS A 528 5.01 15.27 -4.43
C HIS A 528 6.52 15.29 -4.73
N PRO A 529 7.16 16.48 -4.84
CA PRO A 529 8.56 16.58 -5.22
C PRO A 529 9.50 15.85 -4.27
N ASN A 530 9.23 15.89 -2.95
CA ASN A 530 10.03 15.19 -1.95
C ASN A 530 10.06 13.67 -2.20
N TRP A 531 8.90 13.04 -2.41
CA TRP A 531 8.84 11.59 -2.66
C TRP A 531 9.60 11.22 -3.95
N ILE A 532 9.45 12.02 -5.00
CA ILE A 532 10.16 11.80 -6.27
C ILE A 532 11.67 11.89 -6.07
N GLN A 533 12.16 12.90 -5.35
CA GLN A 533 13.59 13.05 -5.01
C GLN A 533 14.10 11.84 -4.22
N GLU A 534 13.32 11.34 -3.27
CA GLU A 534 13.70 10.14 -2.51
C GLU A 534 13.69 8.88 -3.39
N MET A 535 12.73 8.72 -4.32
CA MET A 535 12.77 7.63 -5.30
C MET A 535 13.99 7.73 -6.23
N GLN A 536 14.46 8.94 -6.57
CA GLN A 536 15.65 9.10 -7.41
C GLN A 536 16.90 8.48 -6.78
N LYS A 537 17.02 8.55 -5.44
CA LYS A 537 18.13 7.97 -4.69
C LYS A 537 18.16 6.43 -4.74
N GLU A 538 17.03 5.81 -5.05
CA GLU A 538 16.88 4.35 -5.12
C GLU A 538 17.25 3.76 -6.50
N GLY A 539 17.64 4.62 -7.45
CA GLY A 539 18.08 4.20 -8.79
C GLY A 539 17.04 3.35 -9.51
N TYR A 540 17.43 2.18 -10.00
CA TYR A 540 16.56 1.28 -10.75
C TYR A 540 15.28 0.92 -9.99
N ALA A 541 15.36 0.62 -8.69
CA ALA A 541 14.18 0.25 -7.89
C ALA A 541 13.19 1.41 -7.76
N GLY A 542 13.70 2.64 -7.64
CA GLY A 542 12.87 3.86 -7.64
C GLY A 542 12.11 4.04 -8.95
N THR A 543 12.77 3.79 -10.10
CA THR A 543 12.10 3.88 -11.42
C THR A 543 10.93 2.90 -11.54
N LEU A 544 11.10 1.68 -11.01
CA LEU A 544 10.03 0.68 -11.02
C LEU A 544 8.87 1.06 -10.12
N GLN A 545 9.13 1.65 -8.95
CA GLN A 545 8.05 2.11 -8.07
C GLN A 545 7.24 3.24 -8.71
N MET A 546 7.90 4.18 -9.38
CA MET A 546 7.22 5.24 -10.14
C MET A 546 6.40 4.67 -11.31
N LEU A 547 6.94 3.72 -12.07
CA LEU A 547 6.21 3.03 -13.13
C LEU A 547 5.01 2.24 -12.60
N ASN A 548 5.18 1.47 -11.53
CA ASN A 548 4.11 0.69 -10.90
C ASN A 548 2.97 1.59 -10.45
N THR A 549 3.28 2.77 -9.91
CA THR A 549 2.26 3.77 -9.54
C THR A 549 1.40 4.16 -10.75
N VAL A 550 2.01 4.43 -11.91
CA VAL A 550 1.30 4.78 -13.15
C VAL A 550 0.48 3.59 -13.67
N ASN A 551 1.03 2.38 -13.60
CA ASN A 551 0.31 1.16 -13.98
C ASN A 551 -0.90 0.87 -13.06
N ASN A 552 -0.76 1.09 -11.76
CA ASN A 552 -1.86 0.93 -10.80
C ASN A 552 -2.92 2.01 -10.96
N PHE A 553 -2.51 3.24 -11.29
CA PHE A 553 -3.43 4.34 -11.59
C PHE A 553 -4.28 4.04 -12.85
N TRP A 554 -3.64 3.51 -13.88
CA TRP A 554 -4.34 2.91 -15.02
C TRP A 554 -5.30 1.79 -14.60
N GLY A 555 -4.85 0.84 -13.78
CA GLY A 555 -5.66 -0.28 -13.31
C GLY A 555 -6.97 0.19 -12.65
N TRP A 556 -6.89 1.22 -11.79
CA TRP A 556 -8.08 1.85 -11.22
C TRP A 556 -9.03 2.41 -12.27
N GLN A 557 -8.52 3.11 -13.27
CA GLN A 557 -9.36 3.69 -14.30
C GLN A 557 -10.02 2.65 -15.21
N VAL A 558 -9.32 1.53 -15.49
CA VAL A 558 -9.89 0.40 -16.24
C VAL A 558 -11.08 -0.19 -15.51
N MET A 559 -10.99 -0.31 -14.18
CA MET A 559 -12.05 -0.89 -13.36
C MET A 559 -13.20 0.09 -13.12
N ASP A 560 -12.88 1.36 -12.88
CA ASP A 560 -13.85 2.41 -12.61
C ASP A 560 -13.38 3.78 -13.11
N ARG A 561 -14.02 4.26 -14.17
CA ARG A 561 -13.73 5.57 -14.78
C ARG A 561 -13.97 6.75 -13.83
N HIS A 562 -14.78 6.60 -12.77
CA HIS A 562 -15.09 7.70 -11.86
C HIS A 562 -13.97 7.97 -10.84
N VAL A 563 -13.12 6.97 -10.58
CA VAL A 563 -12.03 7.08 -9.58
C VAL A 563 -10.87 7.93 -10.09
N VAL A 564 -10.71 8.03 -11.40
CA VAL A 564 -9.57 8.66 -12.06
C VAL A 564 -10.03 9.74 -13.04
N ARG A 565 -9.39 10.91 -12.98
CA ARG A 565 -9.74 12.08 -13.79
C ARG A 565 -8.64 12.48 -14.78
N ASP A 566 -9.04 13.15 -15.86
CA ASP A 566 -8.12 13.70 -16.87
C ASP A 566 -7.05 14.63 -16.27
N ASP A 567 -7.42 15.48 -15.30
CA ASP A 567 -6.49 16.42 -14.67
C ASP A 567 -5.38 15.71 -13.87
N GLN A 568 -5.66 14.51 -13.37
CA GLN A 568 -4.69 13.71 -12.62
C GLN A 568 -3.69 13.02 -13.56
N TRP A 569 -4.12 12.56 -14.75
CA TRP A 569 -3.21 12.13 -15.81
C TRP A 569 -2.32 13.26 -16.29
N GLN A 570 -2.91 14.44 -16.51
CA GLN A 570 -2.15 15.63 -16.89
C GLN A 570 -1.11 15.97 -15.82
N ALA A 571 -1.46 15.86 -14.53
CA ALA A 571 -0.51 16.07 -13.45
C ALA A 571 0.65 15.06 -13.45
N PHE A 572 0.41 13.78 -13.77
CA PHE A 572 1.50 12.82 -13.95
C PHE A 572 2.38 13.17 -15.14
N HIS A 573 1.81 13.55 -16.27
CA HIS A 573 2.58 14.00 -17.43
C HIS A 573 3.44 15.22 -17.09
N ASP A 574 2.84 16.25 -16.48
CA ASP A 574 3.54 17.47 -16.11
C ASP A 574 4.67 17.19 -15.09
N THR A 575 4.45 16.22 -14.21
CA THR A 575 5.41 15.87 -13.16
C THR A 575 6.53 14.96 -13.66
N TYR A 576 6.21 13.85 -14.31
CA TYR A 576 7.19 12.81 -14.65
C TYR A 576 7.83 13.01 -16.02
N VAL A 577 7.10 13.62 -16.97
CA VAL A 577 7.55 13.78 -18.36
C VAL A 577 8.08 15.20 -18.60
N LYS A 578 7.28 16.23 -18.27
CA LYS A 578 7.74 17.63 -18.37
C LYS A 578 8.71 18.03 -17.26
N ASP A 579 8.84 17.21 -16.22
CA ASP A 579 9.68 17.49 -15.06
C ASP A 579 9.40 18.90 -14.50
N ARG A 580 8.13 19.17 -14.16
CA ARG A 580 7.69 20.51 -13.67
C ARG A 580 8.54 21.04 -12.52
N TYR A 581 9.09 20.15 -11.70
CA TYR A 581 9.90 20.49 -10.53
C TYR A 581 11.40 20.59 -10.85
N ARG A 582 11.80 20.32 -12.10
CA ARG A 582 13.18 20.42 -12.60
C ARG A 582 14.16 19.54 -11.80
N LEU A 583 13.75 18.30 -11.55
CA LEU A 583 14.50 17.30 -10.79
C LEU A 583 15.46 16.48 -11.67
N GLY A 584 15.49 16.72 -12.98
CA GLY A 584 16.31 15.98 -13.93
C GLY A 584 15.76 14.57 -14.21
N LEU A 585 14.45 14.38 -14.15
CA LEU A 585 13.83 13.04 -14.19
C LEU A 585 14.18 12.26 -15.45
N ARG A 586 14.14 12.91 -16.61
CA ARG A 586 14.49 12.26 -17.87
C ARG A 586 15.91 11.70 -17.86
N ALA A 587 16.89 12.50 -17.43
CA ALA A 587 18.28 12.07 -17.34
C ALA A 587 18.44 10.92 -16.33
N TRP A 588 17.77 11.01 -15.18
CA TRP A 588 17.79 9.96 -14.17
C TRP A 588 17.18 8.64 -14.66
N PHE A 589 16.03 8.69 -15.34
CA PHE A 589 15.43 7.50 -15.95
C PHE A 589 16.33 6.90 -17.04
N GLU A 590 16.83 7.70 -17.97
CA GLU A 590 17.72 7.19 -19.04
C GLU A 590 19.01 6.57 -18.47
N GLN A 591 19.51 7.07 -17.35
CA GLN A 591 20.66 6.49 -16.64
C GLN A 591 20.29 5.22 -15.88
N SER A 592 19.16 5.21 -15.16
CA SER A 592 18.83 4.15 -14.20
C SER A 592 18.03 3.02 -14.82
N ASN A 593 17.03 3.35 -15.65
CA ASN A 593 16.11 2.40 -16.30
C ASN A 593 15.34 3.10 -17.45
N PRO A 594 15.91 3.19 -18.67
CA PRO A 594 15.25 3.86 -19.80
C PRO A 594 13.92 3.18 -20.17
N THR A 595 13.83 1.86 -20.01
CA THR A 595 12.61 1.10 -20.28
C THR A 595 11.44 1.55 -19.41
N ALA A 596 11.68 1.94 -18.15
CA ALA A 596 10.62 2.44 -17.28
C ALA A 596 10.02 3.77 -17.78
N LEU A 597 10.85 4.70 -18.26
CA LEU A 597 10.35 5.96 -18.83
C LEU A 597 9.54 5.71 -20.11
N ALA A 598 10.02 4.83 -20.98
CA ALA A 598 9.27 4.43 -22.17
C ALA A 598 7.92 3.81 -21.80
N GLN A 599 7.87 2.94 -20.78
CA GLN A 599 6.61 2.34 -20.31
C GLN A 599 5.67 3.35 -19.61
N VAL A 600 6.21 4.35 -18.91
CA VAL A 600 5.39 5.46 -18.38
C VAL A 600 4.72 6.22 -19.53
N ALA A 601 5.47 6.57 -20.58
CA ALA A 601 4.93 7.23 -21.75
C ALA A 601 3.93 6.34 -22.52
N GLU A 602 4.24 5.05 -22.68
CA GLU A 602 3.33 4.05 -23.26
C GLU A 602 2.03 3.97 -22.47
N ARG A 603 2.07 3.86 -21.15
CA ARG A 603 0.87 3.76 -20.31
C ARG A 603 -0.02 5.01 -20.41
N MET A 604 0.60 6.18 -20.46
CA MET A 604 -0.10 7.46 -20.69
C MET A 604 -0.74 7.53 -22.09
N LEU A 605 -0.03 7.10 -23.13
CA LEU A 605 -0.54 7.03 -24.49
C LEU A 605 -1.66 5.98 -24.64
N GLU A 606 -1.58 4.87 -23.91
CA GLU A 606 -2.64 3.87 -23.84
C GLU A 606 -3.91 4.42 -23.19
N ALA A 607 -3.79 5.26 -22.15
CA ALA A 607 -4.93 6.00 -21.58
C ALA A 607 -5.61 6.89 -22.62
N ILE A 608 -4.83 7.54 -23.49
CA ILE A 608 -5.38 8.34 -24.59
C ILE A 608 -6.00 7.44 -25.66
N ARG A 609 -5.33 6.35 -26.05
CA ARG A 609 -5.81 5.41 -27.08
C ARG A 609 -7.13 4.73 -26.68
N LYS A 610 -7.29 4.38 -25.40
CA LYS A 610 -8.50 3.76 -24.84
C LYS A 610 -9.57 4.75 -24.42
N ASP A 611 -9.41 6.03 -24.76
CA ASP A 611 -10.38 7.07 -24.47
C ASP A 611 -10.64 7.29 -22.97
N TYR A 612 -9.65 6.95 -22.17
CA TYR A 612 -9.65 7.15 -20.73
C TYR A 612 -9.07 8.51 -20.33
N TRP A 613 -8.22 9.08 -21.17
CA TRP A 613 -7.67 10.40 -20.95
C TRP A 613 -7.78 11.28 -22.19
N LYS A 614 -8.48 12.41 -22.05
CA LYS A 614 -8.60 13.42 -23.11
C LYS A 614 -7.45 14.43 -23.04
N ALA A 615 -6.24 14.00 -23.41
CA ALA A 615 -5.08 14.88 -23.49
C ALA A 615 -5.21 15.91 -24.63
N ASP A 616 -4.53 17.06 -24.50
CA ASP A 616 -4.39 18.02 -25.60
C ASP A 616 -3.37 17.56 -26.65
N GLU A 617 -3.29 18.28 -27.78
CA GLU A 617 -2.37 17.92 -28.88
C GLU A 617 -0.90 18.02 -28.46
N GLN A 618 -0.57 19.03 -27.66
CA GLN A 618 0.79 19.27 -27.21
C GLN A 618 1.28 18.11 -26.32
N THR A 619 0.46 17.70 -25.36
CA THR A 619 0.71 16.57 -24.46
C THR A 619 0.86 15.27 -25.25
N ARG A 620 -0.04 15.01 -26.22
CA ARG A 620 0.09 13.85 -27.13
C ARG A 620 1.42 13.84 -27.87
N ARG A 621 1.81 14.99 -28.43
CA ARG A 621 3.06 15.15 -29.17
C ARG A 621 4.28 14.90 -28.29
N GLU A 622 4.31 15.48 -27.09
CA GLU A 622 5.40 15.33 -26.11
C GLU A 622 5.58 13.86 -25.69
N LEU A 623 4.48 13.15 -25.40
CA LEU A 623 4.52 11.74 -25.05
C LEU A 623 5.05 10.85 -26.19
N VAL A 624 4.58 11.07 -27.42
CA VAL A 624 5.06 10.34 -28.60
C VAL A 624 6.55 10.60 -28.81
N GLN A 625 6.99 11.85 -28.71
CA GLN A 625 8.39 12.22 -28.84
C GLN A 625 9.25 11.52 -27.79
N VAL A 626 8.87 11.58 -26.52
CA VAL A 626 9.61 10.91 -25.43
C VAL A 626 9.70 9.41 -25.65
N TYR A 627 8.58 8.75 -25.98
CA TYR A 627 8.57 7.32 -26.25
C TYR A 627 9.50 6.97 -27.43
N GLN A 628 9.41 7.67 -28.56
CA GLN A 628 10.22 7.37 -29.75
C GLN A 628 11.72 7.61 -29.50
N GLU A 629 12.08 8.72 -28.87
CA GLU A 629 13.48 9.03 -28.56
C GLU A 629 14.10 7.99 -27.62
N VAL A 630 13.40 7.63 -26.54
CA VAL A 630 13.88 6.62 -25.58
C VAL A 630 13.94 5.24 -26.24
N ALA A 631 12.91 4.84 -26.99
CA ALA A 631 12.88 3.55 -27.67
C ALA A 631 13.97 3.42 -28.74
N ALA A 632 14.22 4.47 -29.53
CA ALA A 632 15.28 4.47 -30.54
C ALA A 632 16.68 4.45 -29.92
N LYS A 633 16.89 5.21 -28.83
CA LYS A 633 18.20 5.33 -28.18
C LYS A 633 18.57 4.10 -27.35
N HIS A 634 17.59 3.44 -26.74
CA HIS A 634 17.81 2.38 -25.75
C HIS A 634 17.23 1.00 -26.15
N ASP A 635 16.80 0.84 -27.41
CA ASP A 635 16.26 -0.42 -27.97
C ASP A 635 15.09 -0.98 -27.14
N VAL A 636 14.17 -0.10 -26.72
CA VAL A 636 12.99 -0.50 -25.96
C VAL A 636 11.95 -1.13 -26.87
N PHE A 637 11.48 -2.33 -26.51
CA PHE A 637 10.49 -3.09 -27.26
C PHE A 637 9.16 -3.22 -26.50
N THR A 638 8.06 -3.11 -27.23
CA THR A 638 6.70 -3.45 -26.76
C THR A 638 6.06 -4.48 -27.68
N ALA A 639 5.41 -5.47 -27.07
CA ALA A 639 4.66 -6.51 -27.78
C ALA A 639 3.25 -6.05 -28.22
N ASN A 640 2.79 -4.90 -27.73
CA ASN A 640 1.44 -4.40 -28.00
C ASN A 640 1.33 -3.82 -29.43
N GLU A 641 0.76 -4.60 -30.35
CA GLU A 641 0.63 -4.20 -31.76
C GLU A 641 -0.32 -3.01 -31.96
N ALA A 642 -1.40 -2.95 -31.18
CA ALA A 642 -2.38 -1.86 -31.25
C ALA A 642 -1.73 -0.52 -30.85
N PHE A 643 -0.93 -0.53 -29.79
CA PHE A 643 -0.15 0.61 -29.35
C PHE A 643 0.88 1.03 -30.40
N LYS A 644 1.64 0.09 -30.98
CA LYS A 644 2.61 0.40 -32.05
C LYS A 644 1.95 1.09 -33.24
N ALA A 645 0.80 0.59 -33.69
CA ALA A 645 0.04 1.19 -34.79
C ALA A 645 -0.46 2.61 -34.44
N TYR A 646 -0.91 2.80 -33.20
CA TYR A 646 -1.37 4.09 -32.69
C TYR A 646 -0.24 5.13 -32.65
N VAL A 647 0.89 4.80 -32.04
CA VAL A 647 2.06 5.70 -31.96
C VAL A 647 2.58 6.04 -33.36
N LYS A 648 2.65 5.06 -34.28
CA LYS A 648 3.06 5.31 -35.66
C LYS A 648 2.16 6.34 -36.34
N THR A 649 0.85 6.23 -36.17
CA THR A 649 -0.14 7.16 -36.74
C THR A 649 0.04 8.57 -36.17
N LEU A 650 0.17 8.69 -34.84
CA LEU A 650 0.40 9.98 -34.19
C LEU A 650 1.73 10.61 -34.62
N ALA A 651 2.81 9.83 -34.66
CA ALA A 651 4.12 10.32 -35.08
C ALA A 651 4.11 10.86 -36.52
N GLN A 652 3.35 10.24 -37.42
CA GLN A 652 3.15 10.76 -38.77
C GLN A 652 2.37 12.08 -38.76
N GLY A 653 1.30 12.17 -37.98
CA GLY A 653 0.51 13.40 -37.84
C GLY A 653 1.31 14.58 -37.27
N PHE A 654 2.26 14.31 -36.36
CA PHE A 654 3.11 15.34 -35.75
C PHE A 654 4.41 15.63 -36.51
N GLY A 655 4.67 14.96 -37.64
CA GLY A 655 5.93 15.13 -38.39
C GLY A 655 7.17 14.51 -37.71
N LEU A 656 6.97 13.55 -36.80
CA LEU A 656 8.02 12.83 -36.05
C LEU A 656 8.42 11.50 -36.72
N ALA A 657 7.87 11.18 -37.90
CA ALA A 657 8.01 9.88 -38.58
C ALA A 657 9.46 9.47 -38.94
N GLY A 658 10.44 10.39 -38.88
CA GLY A 658 11.85 10.13 -39.16
C GLY A 658 12.71 9.70 -37.96
N GLN A 659 12.14 9.63 -36.75
CA GLN A 659 12.87 9.28 -35.51
C GLN A 659 12.60 7.84 -35.02
N ALA A 660 11.89 7.03 -35.81
CA ALA A 660 11.64 5.63 -35.46
C ALA A 660 12.93 4.80 -35.53
N PRO A 661 13.15 3.85 -34.60
CA PRO A 661 14.29 2.94 -34.70
C PRO A 661 14.27 2.19 -36.03
N ALA A 662 15.40 2.18 -36.72
CA ALA A 662 15.56 1.41 -37.95
C ALA A 662 15.31 -0.07 -37.63
N ALA A 663 14.22 -0.63 -38.17
CA ALA A 663 13.93 -2.04 -38.08
C ALA A 663 15.08 -2.84 -38.70
N ARG A 664 15.94 -3.44 -37.87
CA ARG A 664 16.80 -4.52 -38.35
C ARG A 664 15.89 -5.71 -38.65
N ALA A 665 15.92 -6.17 -39.91
CA ALA A 665 15.11 -7.27 -40.39
C ALA A 665 15.25 -8.49 -39.47
N SER A 666 14.17 -8.83 -38.78
CA SER A 666 14.00 -10.14 -38.14
C SER A 666 13.97 -11.20 -39.24
N ALA A 667 14.89 -12.17 -39.19
CA ALA A 667 14.81 -13.37 -40.00
C ALA A 667 13.46 -14.07 -39.77
N PRO A 668 12.82 -14.65 -40.80
CA PRO A 668 11.45 -15.13 -40.69
C PRO A 668 11.35 -16.32 -39.73
N SER A 669 10.58 -16.13 -38.66
CA SER A 669 10.10 -17.22 -37.79
C SER A 669 9.05 -18.02 -38.55
N ALA A 670 9.34 -19.31 -38.80
CA ALA A 670 8.40 -20.22 -39.43
C ALA A 670 7.29 -20.61 -38.44
N ALA A 671 6.04 -20.51 -38.88
CA ALA A 671 4.85 -20.87 -38.10
C ALA A 671 4.85 -22.38 -37.73
N PRO A 672 4.40 -22.77 -36.52
CA PRO A 672 4.25 -24.17 -36.17
C PRO A 672 3.00 -24.77 -36.84
N LYS A 673 3.20 -25.84 -37.62
CA LYS A 673 2.11 -26.72 -38.09
C LYS A 673 1.74 -27.73 -37.00
N PRO A 674 0.47 -28.20 -36.93
CA PRO A 674 0.03 -29.18 -35.94
C PRO A 674 0.56 -30.57 -36.30
N MET A 675 1.17 -31.27 -35.34
CA MET A 675 1.76 -32.59 -35.56
C MET A 675 0.81 -33.70 -35.10
N ALA A 676 0.38 -34.54 -36.04
CA ALA A 676 -0.26 -35.83 -35.76
C ALA A 676 0.79 -36.87 -35.35
N ALA A 677 0.42 -37.76 -34.41
CA ALA A 677 1.31 -38.76 -33.85
C ALA A 677 1.75 -39.83 -34.87
N ARG A 678 3.03 -40.22 -34.85
CA ARG A 678 3.60 -41.38 -35.55
C ARG A 678 4.71 -42.07 -34.72
N PRO A 679 5.01 -43.35 -35.00
CA PRO A 679 5.48 -44.37 -34.04
C PRO A 679 6.99 -44.33 -33.79
N PRO A 680 7.51 -45.13 -32.83
CA PRO A 680 8.90 -45.04 -32.40
C PRO A 680 9.84 -45.77 -33.36
N ASP A 681 10.91 -45.10 -33.78
CA ASP A 681 12.06 -45.70 -34.46
C ASP A 681 13.33 -45.55 -33.59
N GLU A 682 14.20 -46.55 -33.74
CA GLU A 682 15.39 -46.92 -32.95
C GLU A 682 16.47 -45.83 -32.76
N PRO A 683 17.30 -45.92 -31.70
CA PRO A 683 18.18 -44.84 -31.30
C PRO A 683 19.41 -44.72 -32.21
N ARG A 684 19.53 -43.59 -32.90
CA ARG A 684 20.79 -43.10 -33.47
C ARG A 684 21.36 -42.01 -32.57
N GLU A 685 22.65 -42.12 -32.22
CA GLU A 685 23.37 -41.10 -31.46
C GLU A 685 23.33 -39.73 -32.18
N PRO A 686 23.00 -38.64 -31.46
CA PRO A 686 22.97 -37.31 -32.07
C PRO A 686 24.39 -36.74 -32.26
N PRO A 687 24.65 -36.00 -33.35
CA PRO A 687 25.89 -35.23 -33.49
C PRO A 687 25.95 -34.09 -32.47
N SER A 688 27.16 -33.81 -31.97
CA SER A 688 27.40 -32.82 -30.92
C SER A 688 26.94 -31.42 -31.35
N ALA A 689 26.04 -30.83 -30.55
CA ALA A 689 25.61 -29.45 -30.71
C ALA A 689 26.79 -28.48 -30.53
N PRO A 690 26.88 -27.39 -31.32
CA PRO A 690 27.82 -26.31 -31.02
C PRO A 690 27.42 -25.68 -29.67
N GLU A 691 28.40 -25.47 -28.80
CA GLU A 691 28.18 -24.88 -27.48
C GLU A 691 27.52 -23.50 -27.59
N PRO A 692 26.50 -23.20 -26.75
CA PRO A 692 25.90 -21.87 -26.71
C PRO A 692 26.94 -20.83 -26.25
N PRO A 693 26.86 -19.57 -26.73
CA PRO A 693 27.73 -18.52 -26.24
C PRO A 693 27.53 -18.35 -24.74
N THR A 694 28.63 -18.44 -23.99
CA THR A 694 28.64 -18.29 -22.53
C THR A 694 28.28 -16.85 -22.17
N VAL A 695 27.04 -16.62 -21.75
CA VAL A 695 26.66 -15.34 -21.13
C VAL A 695 27.34 -15.29 -19.76
N ARG A 696 28.45 -14.55 -19.65
CA ARG A 696 29.01 -14.18 -18.36
C ARG A 696 28.19 -13.04 -17.79
N GLY A 697 27.39 -13.33 -16.76
CA GLY A 697 26.95 -12.30 -15.82
C GLY A 697 28.16 -11.61 -15.18
N GLN A 698 27.94 -10.48 -14.50
CA GLN A 698 29.00 -9.78 -13.77
C GLN A 698 29.80 -10.78 -12.93
N THR A 699 31.09 -10.94 -13.25
CA THR A 699 31.97 -11.85 -12.53
C THR A 699 32.29 -11.26 -11.17
N LEU A 700 31.82 -11.91 -10.10
CA LEU A 700 32.38 -11.75 -8.77
C LEU A 700 33.83 -12.22 -8.82
N HIS A 701 34.77 -11.28 -8.76
CA HIS A 701 36.15 -11.60 -8.44
C HIS A 701 36.26 -11.83 -6.94
N GLU A 702 36.82 -12.97 -6.53
CA GLU A 702 37.29 -13.14 -5.15
C GLU A 702 38.32 -12.04 -4.88
N VAL A 703 37.91 -11.00 -4.18
CA VAL A 703 38.85 -10.04 -3.59
C VAL A 703 39.48 -10.76 -2.42
N ARG A 704 40.58 -11.47 -2.65
CA ARG A 704 41.37 -12.05 -1.57
C ARG A 704 41.88 -10.93 -0.68
N HIS A 705 41.26 -10.78 0.49
CA HIS A 705 41.73 -9.93 1.59
C HIS A 705 42.99 -10.47 2.29
N ASP A 706 43.77 -11.34 1.63
CA ASP A 706 44.99 -11.94 2.21
C ASP A 706 46.03 -10.87 2.57
N ALA A 707 46.12 -9.77 1.81
CA ALA A 707 47.04 -8.68 2.12
C ALA A 707 46.66 -7.99 3.44
N THR A 708 45.38 -7.70 3.67
CA THR A 708 44.90 -6.97 4.85
C THR A 708 44.98 -7.81 6.11
N VAL A 709 44.64 -9.11 6.02
CA VAL A 709 44.70 -10.04 7.17
C VAL A 709 46.15 -10.34 7.54
N ARG A 710 47.04 -10.59 6.56
CA ARG A 710 48.46 -10.83 6.83
C ARG A 710 49.14 -9.60 7.43
N GLN A 711 48.77 -8.40 6.99
CA GLN A 711 49.26 -7.13 7.54
C GLN A 711 48.74 -6.91 8.98
N LEU A 712 47.48 -7.22 9.26
CA LEU A 712 46.92 -7.20 10.62
C LEU A 712 47.62 -8.23 11.53
N ILE A 713 47.88 -9.46 11.06
CA ILE A 713 48.61 -10.48 11.83
C ILE A 713 50.02 -9.99 12.19
N TRP A 714 50.73 -9.35 11.26
CA TRP A 714 52.05 -8.79 11.56
C TRP A 714 51.97 -7.60 12.51
N ILE A 715 50.96 -6.71 12.37
CA ILE A 715 50.74 -5.59 13.30
C ILE A 715 50.48 -6.11 14.71
N TYR A 716 49.58 -7.08 14.88
CA TYR A 716 49.31 -7.69 16.18
C TYR A 716 50.50 -8.49 16.72
N GLY A 717 51.26 -9.15 15.84
CA GLY A 717 52.52 -9.82 16.19
C GLY A 717 53.56 -8.85 16.74
N TRP A 718 53.75 -7.70 16.11
CA TRP A 718 54.66 -6.65 16.59
C TRP A 718 54.18 -6.01 17.90
N ILE A 719 52.87 -5.80 18.07
CA ILE A 719 52.30 -5.32 19.33
C ILE A 719 52.54 -6.34 20.47
N ALA A 720 52.28 -7.62 20.23
CA ALA A 720 52.51 -8.68 21.21
C ALA A 720 54.00 -8.79 21.58
N ALA A 721 54.91 -8.74 20.59
CA ALA A 721 56.35 -8.74 20.82
C ALA A 721 56.78 -7.50 21.63
N GLY A 722 56.23 -6.32 21.34
CA GLY A 722 56.47 -5.08 22.09
C GLY A 722 56.05 -5.17 23.56
N ILE A 723 54.89 -5.78 23.84
CA ILE A 723 54.42 -6.01 25.21
C ILE A 723 55.34 -6.97 25.97
N VAL A 724 55.78 -8.06 25.32
CA VAL A 724 56.73 -9.01 25.94
C VAL A 724 58.07 -8.34 26.22
N LEU A 725 58.59 -7.55 25.27
CA LEU A 725 59.86 -6.84 25.43
C LEU A 725 59.80 -5.79 26.55
N ALA A 726 58.70 -5.04 26.62
CA ALA A 726 58.43 -4.09 27.71
C ALA A 726 58.35 -4.80 29.07
N GLY A 727 57.70 -5.98 29.12
CA GLY A 727 57.65 -6.82 30.32
C GLY A 727 59.03 -7.31 30.75
N MET A 728 59.86 -7.78 29.82
CA MET A 728 61.24 -8.21 30.09
C MET A 728 62.11 -7.05 30.58
N LEU A 729 62.01 -5.88 29.95
CA LEU A 729 62.73 -4.67 30.37
C LEU A 729 62.29 -4.20 31.76
N PHE A 730 60.99 -4.25 32.05
CA PHE A 730 60.44 -3.92 33.37
C PHE A 730 60.94 -4.92 34.44
N GLN A 731 60.99 -6.21 34.13
CA GLN A 731 61.48 -7.23 35.03
C GLN A 731 63.00 -7.11 35.27
N ALA A 732 63.79 -6.82 34.23
CA ALA A 732 65.22 -6.55 34.34
C ALA A 732 65.49 -5.27 35.16
N TRP A 733 64.69 -4.22 34.97
CA TRP A 733 64.74 -3.01 35.79
C TRP A 733 64.39 -3.31 37.26
N ARG A 734 63.35 -4.11 37.51
CA ARG A 734 62.97 -4.55 38.85
C ARG A 734 64.06 -5.37 39.54
N MET A 735 64.70 -6.30 38.83
CA MET A 735 65.83 -7.09 39.36
C MET A 735 67.05 -6.21 39.66
N ARG A 736 67.40 -5.25 38.79
CA ARG A 736 68.47 -4.28 39.05
C ARG A 736 68.16 -3.37 40.25
N ARG A 737 66.89 -3.01 40.45
CA ARG A 737 66.46 -2.21 41.60
C ARG A 737 66.49 -3.02 42.89
N ALA A 738 66.14 -4.31 42.85
CA ALA A 738 66.24 -5.23 43.98
C ALA A 738 67.70 -5.52 44.37
N ALA A 739 68.60 -5.70 43.40
CA ALA A 739 70.03 -5.93 43.65
C ALA A 739 70.76 -4.70 44.24
N ARG A 740 70.20 -3.50 44.11
CA ARG A 740 70.71 -2.28 44.77
C ARG A 740 70.20 -2.09 46.21
N LEU A 741 69.27 -2.94 46.67
CA LEU A 741 68.63 -2.82 47.99
C LEU A 741 69.00 -3.96 48.96
N THR A 742 69.88 -4.89 48.56
CA THR A 742 70.42 -5.93 49.44
C THR A 742 71.78 -5.50 50.03
N PRO A 743 71.88 -5.23 51.34
CA PRO A 743 73.17 -5.03 51.99
C PRO A 743 73.92 -6.37 52.16
N PRO A 744 75.26 -6.36 52.18
CA PRO A 744 76.04 -7.58 52.36
C PRO A 744 75.89 -8.11 53.80
N VAL A 745 75.50 -9.38 53.94
CA VAL A 745 75.42 -10.08 55.22
C VAL A 745 76.84 -10.48 55.64
N ALA A 746 77.30 -9.91 56.75
CA ALA A 746 78.52 -10.31 57.43
C ALA A 746 78.30 -11.62 58.20
N THR A 747 79.07 -12.66 57.87
CA THR A 747 79.11 -13.92 58.64
C THR A 747 80.15 -13.81 59.76
N LYS A 748 79.67 -13.77 61.01
CA LYS A 748 80.46 -14.02 62.23
C LYS A 748 80.68 -15.53 62.39
N ALA A 749 81.92 -15.90 62.66
CA ALA A 749 82.30 -17.23 63.15
C ALA A 749 81.93 -17.42 64.63
N PRO A 750 81.64 -18.66 65.06
CA PRO A 750 81.92 -19.08 66.41
C PRO A 750 82.96 -20.22 66.45
N SER A 751 83.65 -20.26 67.59
CA SER A 751 84.61 -21.23 68.13
C SER A 751 84.42 -22.68 67.75
#